data_AF-A0A2D9CBM9-F1
#
_entry.id   AF-A0A2D9CBM9-F1
#
_cell.length_a   1.000
_cell.length_b   1.000
_cell.length_c   1.000
_cell.angle_alpha   90.00
_cell.angle_beta   90.00
_cell.angle_gamma   90.00
#
_symmetry.space_group_name_H-M   'P 1'
#
loop_
_entity.id
_entity.type
_entity.pdbx_description
1 polymer ?
#
loop_
_entity_poly.entity_id
_entity_poly.type
_entity_poly.pdbx_seq_one_letter_code
_entity_poly.pdbx_strand_id
1 'polypeptide(L)'
;MAELPRYQRIGLQTRQPQQMDFAATREQAKLGQTITQQVNRMSDFAFKQGAQAAEIRGQERVRDEGARPTLEAIQEGGGPSTIAERTAYALGSRVAVAEIQNEAELEISKILNNAERNQTSFTAVQAQLADIKDGYSASLNAIDPEAAIMLQTRLSSGIAKAESRYSNYYVKMQASRVGAKVNTAADVQLESVLANAILPGSGPSTIKDNIAESVDLLIGLGANEKTIQSFKEQTYDAAIKENTIFKFNSSDLNTQAEMLTSMETKPVEGMSLEQTQTFRKSLRADYNSKLNVAKGEAASVISDVNELSRVLALGGMPSAKDVLTLSQRADNAGDFGAGARDAIGTLKFNMEKAGAFRKMTPEDLAAEVEALSQGLEGMAGPGVDTLIEAETLKTAKAYLKSAKQAEKEADTVQKKMFKPVVEAFEKQVKDTQTLVNSGKPTDVANITKLIRSIAELPDDLKGDLPDDVMALFITNKTVSDLQGMTPSEATGYINALYEGIDGFKDPGIDTTLELQTYDLAKKMYSGMVTELKKDPLGYAARVGLSDLNGNAIEITPINLTDPDATFETIRKRVNDANIVASKYSTPVTYFTPDEKSMLTEIIDGADRAQKMYILGAIVDAGAQAAPDMLVEISKTAPEFAGIGALVVNEKQDTATSALRGMDKLKGGYKIPEFTPTNTDLKFNEMTTSALRFMPNTIGITRSVAKAIYADMASANNLTDFNEVLWESSINKALGADGFGNGGIQDVRGIPTYVPAELNADDIEVALKGITPSTLAAASNGQIITEAFSKTLSGYRLRRDNDYQLVSQGGDNYVMVYGDADVPAPIYASDEDDNLIVLDIKKLVEATKLAEAAK
;
A
#
# COMPACT_ATOMS: atom_id res chain seq x y z
N MET A 1 143.85 33.26 -42.68
CA MET A 1 142.47 32.82 -42.99
C MET A 1 141.55 33.28 -41.87
N ALA A 2 140.24 33.34 -42.11
CA ALA A 2 139.29 34.22 -41.41
C ALA A 2 139.54 35.71 -41.74
N GLU A 3 139.97 36.55 -40.78
CA GLU A 3 140.26 38.00 -40.95
C GLU A 3 138.97 38.88 -41.20
N LEU A 4 139.05 40.08 -41.83
CA LEU A 4 137.93 40.91 -42.40
C LEU A 4 137.24 42.01 -41.46
N PRO A 5 136.08 42.71 -41.77
CA PRO A 5 135.97 44.20 -41.65
C PRO A 5 134.64 44.85 -41.09
N ARG A 6 134.51 46.20 -41.01
CA ARG A 6 133.24 46.91 -40.63
C ARG A 6 132.99 48.29 -41.25
N TYR A 7 131.80 48.86 -40.96
CA TYR A 7 131.27 50.11 -41.51
C TYR A 7 130.43 50.99 -40.55
N GLN A 8 130.47 52.30 -40.80
CA GLN A 8 129.31 53.20 -40.99
C GLN A 8 129.82 54.47 -41.68
N ARG A 9 128.93 55.30 -42.26
CA ARG A 9 129.08 56.76 -42.11
C ARG A 9 127.75 57.50 -42.24
N ILE A 10 127.84 58.78 -41.88
CA ILE A 10 127.01 59.92 -42.28
C ILE A 10 126.75 59.90 -43.81
N GLY A 11 125.75 60.66 -44.25
CA GLY A 11 125.65 61.07 -45.65
C GLY A 11 126.92 61.69 -46.23
N LEU A 12 126.98 61.68 -47.57
CA LEU A 12 128.02 62.28 -48.41
C LEU A 12 127.97 63.83 -48.40
N GLN A 13 128.94 64.46 -49.09
CA GLN A 13 129.16 65.91 -49.29
C GLN A 13 129.74 66.72 -48.08
N THR A 14 130.89 67.44 -48.19
CA THR A 14 131.93 67.49 -49.27
C THR A 14 133.28 68.17 -48.89
N ARG A 15 134.34 67.93 -49.70
CA ARG A 15 135.57 68.73 -50.04
C ARG A 15 136.93 68.48 -49.32
N GLN A 16 138.02 68.52 -50.11
CA GLN A 16 139.44 68.13 -49.87
C GLN A 16 140.40 68.70 -50.95
N PRO A 17 141.65 69.20 -50.65
CA PRO A 17 142.63 69.47 -51.74
C PRO A 17 144.18 69.38 -51.46
N GLN A 18 144.93 69.11 -52.56
CA GLN A 18 146.27 69.58 -53.04
C GLN A 18 147.71 69.11 -52.58
N GLN A 19 148.51 68.79 -53.63
CA GLN A 19 149.94 69.01 -54.02
C GLN A 19 151.26 68.56 -53.28
N MET A 20 152.14 67.92 -54.08
CA MET A 20 153.61 68.13 -54.31
C MET A 20 154.75 67.63 -53.36
N ASP A 21 155.99 67.80 -53.90
CA ASP A 21 157.35 67.73 -53.30
C ASP A 21 157.98 66.35 -52.96
N PHE A 22 159.31 66.32 -52.85
CA PHE A 22 160.14 65.21 -52.36
C PHE A 22 160.92 65.66 -51.09
N ALA A 23 160.34 65.89 -49.91
CA ALA A 23 159.08 65.46 -49.26
C ALA A 23 158.70 63.97 -49.38
N ALA A 24 158.05 63.56 -50.48
CA ALA A 24 157.37 62.28 -50.65
C ALA A 24 158.11 60.97 -50.28
N THR A 25 159.46 60.88 -50.22
CA THR A 25 160.11 59.69 -49.62
C THR A 25 159.96 59.63 -48.09
N ARG A 26 160.03 60.78 -47.40
CA ARG A 26 159.80 60.86 -45.95
C ARG A 26 158.31 60.89 -45.60
N GLU A 27 157.42 61.25 -46.54
CA GLU A 27 156.00 60.92 -46.41
C GLU A 27 155.74 59.41 -46.58
N GLN A 28 156.33 58.74 -47.57
CA GLN A 28 156.02 57.33 -47.89
C GLN A 28 156.13 56.40 -46.66
N ALA A 29 157.17 56.58 -45.83
CA ALA A 29 157.35 55.83 -44.59
C ALA A 29 156.27 56.14 -43.53
N LYS A 30 155.85 57.41 -43.39
CA LYS A 30 154.76 57.81 -42.49
C LYS A 30 153.39 57.35 -42.99
N LEU A 31 153.17 57.35 -44.30
CA LEU A 31 151.92 56.92 -44.93
C LEU A 31 151.68 55.43 -44.65
N GLY A 32 152.72 54.59 -44.83
CA GLY A 32 152.65 53.15 -44.55
C GLY A 32 152.22 52.82 -43.12
N GLN A 33 152.85 53.43 -42.10
CA GLN A 33 152.46 53.20 -40.70
C GLN A 33 151.05 53.72 -40.37
N THR A 34 150.62 54.83 -40.99
CA THR A 34 149.29 55.40 -40.78
C THR A 34 148.18 54.50 -41.32
N ILE A 35 148.41 53.88 -42.49
CA ILE A 35 147.44 52.97 -43.13
C ILE A 35 147.22 51.72 -42.25
N THR A 36 148.27 51.06 -41.76
CA THR A 36 148.15 49.88 -40.89
C THR A 36 147.34 50.16 -39.62
N GLN A 37 147.52 51.35 -39.01
CA GLN A 37 146.74 51.72 -37.82
C GLN A 37 145.25 52.01 -38.12
N GLN A 38 144.88 52.39 -39.35
CA GLN A 38 143.48 52.55 -39.73
C GLN A 38 142.81 51.21 -40.04
N VAL A 39 143.52 50.29 -40.71
CA VAL A 39 143.00 48.94 -41.02
C VAL A 39 142.67 48.16 -39.74
N ASN A 40 143.56 48.14 -38.75
CA ASN A 40 143.32 47.41 -37.49
C ASN A 40 142.07 47.95 -36.76
N ARG A 41 141.86 49.27 -36.74
CA ARG A 41 140.66 49.87 -36.13
C ARG A 41 139.37 49.47 -36.87
N MET A 42 139.40 49.25 -38.18
CA MET A 42 138.24 48.74 -38.92
C MET A 42 137.95 47.25 -38.62
N SER A 43 138.98 46.45 -38.37
CA SER A 43 138.82 45.03 -38.00
C SER A 43 138.37 44.86 -36.53
N ASP A 44 138.90 45.65 -35.59
CA ASP A 44 138.39 45.71 -34.21
C ASP A 44 136.94 46.21 -34.13
N PHE A 45 136.53 47.08 -35.07
CA PHE A 45 135.14 47.49 -35.20
C PHE A 45 134.27 46.32 -35.70
N ALA A 46 134.82 45.40 -36.52
CA ALA A 46 134.13 44.26 -37.16
C ALA A 46 133.53 43.28 -36.16
N PHE A 47 134.41 42.62 -35.42
CA PHE A 47 134.02 41.51 -34.55
C PHE A 47 133.06 41.96 -33.45
N LYS A 48 133.12 43.23 -33.03
CA LYS A 48 132.16 43.81 -32.07
C LYS A 48 130.74 43.96 -32.63
N GLN A 49 130.57 44.29 -33.92
CA GLN A 49 129.21 44.31 -34.50
C GLN A 49 128.72 42.89 -34.82
N GLY A 50 129.60 42.02 -35.29
CA GLY A 50 129.28 40.60 -35.52
C GLY A 50 128.87 39.88 -34.25
N ALA A 51 129.54 40.16 -33.12
CA ALA A 51 129.19 39.64 -31.80
C ALA A 51 127.83 40.15 -31.34
N GLN A 52 127.58 41.47 -31.34
CA GLN A 52 126.28 42.03 -30.94
C GLN A 52 125.12 41.50 -31.81
N ALA A 53 125.34 41.36 -33.13
CA ALA A 53 124.36 40.75 -34.02
C ALA A 53 124.21 39.22 -33.85
N ALA A 54 125.11 38.54 -33.14
CA ALA A 54 124.96 37.15 -32.71
C ALA A 54 124.24 37.06 -31.36
N GLU A 55 124.58 37.92 -30.40
CA GLU A 55 123.91 38.04 -29.10
C GLU A 55 122.40 38.31 -29.27
N ILE A 56 122.03 39.27 -30.13
CA ILE A 56 120.63 39.59 -30.43
C ILE A 56 119.90 38.37 -31.01
N ARG A 57 120.47 37.70 -32.02
CA ARG A 57 119.87 36.48 -32.59
C ARG A 57 119.74 35.35 -31.57
N GLY A 58 120.64 35.26 -30.60
CA GLY A 58 120.52 34.33 -29.47
C GLY A 58 119.33 34.65 -28.55
N GLN A 59 119.05 35.93 -28.33
CA GLN A 59 117.91 36.39 -27.53
C GLN A 59 116.58 36.25 -28.28
N GLU A 60 116.57 36.57 -29.58
CA GLU A 60 115.42 36.38 -30.48
C GLU A 60 115.05 34.89 -30.57
N ARG A 61 116.04 33.99 -30.71
CA ARG A 61 115.79 32.53 -30.74
C ARG A 61 115.01 32.03 -29.52
N VAL A 62 115.44 32.39 -28.30
CA VAL A 62 114.75 32.03 -27.05
C VAL A 62 113.34 32.62 -26.95
N ARG A 63 113.13 33.80 -27.55
CA ARG A 63 111.84 34.49 -27.56
C ARG A 63 110.84 33.84 -28.52
N ASP A 64 111.32 33.36 -29.66
CA ASP A 64 110.48 32.89 -30.76
C ASP A 64 110.27 31.36 -30.73
N GLU A 65 111.28 30.58 -30.34
CA GLU A 65 111.17 29.12 -30.14
C GLU A 65 110.76 28.73 -28.70
N GLY A 66 110.92 29.64 -27.74
CA GLY A 66 110.69 29.40 -26.31
C GLY A 66 111.91 28.85 -25.56
N ALA A 67 111.94 29.08 -24.24
CA ALA A 67 113.11 28.81 -23.40
C ALA A 67 113.53 27.33 -23.40
N ARG A 68 112.58 26.41 -23.15
CA ARG A 68 112.87 24.98 -23.08
C ARG A 68 113.26 24.38 -24.44
N PRO A 69 112.53 24.60 -25.56
CA PRO A 69 112.94 24.07 -26.87
C PRO A 69 114.29 24.59 -27.35
N THR A 70 114.61 25.87 -27.13
CA THR A 70 115.94 26.40 -27.48
C THR A 70 117.06 25.77 -26.63
N LEU A 71 116.84 25.56 -25.33
CA LEU A 71 117.81 24.87 -24.46
C LEU A 71 118.02 23.41 -24.89
N GLU A 72 116.93 22.68 -25.11
CA GLU A 72 116.93 21.26 -25.51
C GLU A 72 117.66 21.09 -26.86
N ALA A 73 117.35 21.93 -27.86
CA ALA A 73 118.03 21.92 -29.16
C ALA A 73 119.51 22.35 -29.10
N ILE A 74 119.91 23.20 -28.15
CA ILE A 74 121.33 23.53 -27.91
C ILE A 74 122.06 22.35 -27.25
N GLN A 75 121.39 21.62 -26.36
CA GLN A 75 121.96 20.46 -25.68
C GLN A 75 122.12 19.27 -26.64
N GLU A 76 121.14 19.01 -27.51
CA GLU A 76 121.25 18.02 -28.61
C GLU A 76 122.38 18.37 -29.58
N GLY A 77 122.64 19.66 -29.81
CA GLY A 77 123.78 20.16 -30.59
C GLY A 77 125.17 19.98 -29.93
N GLY A 78 125.24 19.43 -28.71
CA GLY A 78 126.49 19.26 -27.94
C GLY A 78 126.86 20.46 -27.06
N GLY A 79 125.93 21.38 -26.82
CA GLY A 79 126.12 22.56 -25.97
C GLY A 79 126.53 23.84 -26.73
N PRO A 80 126.51 25.00 -26.05
CA PRO A 80 126.56 26.30 -26.71
C PRO A 80 127.96 26.68 -27.23
N SER A 81 128.18 26.43 -28.52
CA SER A 81 129.45 26.66 -29.22
C SER A 81 129.63 28.11 -29.68
N THR A 82 128.58 28.72 -30.24
CA THR A 82 128.61 30.08 -30.79
C THR A 82 128.20 31.14 -29.77
N ILE A 83 128.49 32.42 -30.07
CA ILE A 83 128.05 33.56 -29.24
C ILE A 83 126.51 33.56 -29.13
N ALA A 84 125.81 33.31 -30.23
CA ALA A 84 124.35 33.25 -30.25
C ALA A 84 123.81 32.12 -29.35
N GLU A 85 124.36 30.91 -29.44
CA GLU A 85 123.96 29.78 -28.58
C GLU A 85 124.25 30.06 -27.10
N ARG A 86 125.37 30.71 -26.76
CA ARG A 86 125.70 31.06 -25.37
C ARG A 86 124.74 32.09 -24.79
N THR A 87 124.39 33.12 -25.57
CA THR A 87 123.39 34.11 -25.15
C THR A 87 121.99 33.49 -25.06
N ALA A 88 121.65 32.58 -25.98
CA ALA A 88 120.41 31.83 -25.96
C ALA A 88 120.31 30.94 -24.71
N TYR A 89 121.29 30.07 -24.46
CA TYR A 89 121.33 29.21 -23.28
C TYR A 89 121.24 30.01 -21.98
N ALA A 90 122.07 31.04 -21.82
CA ALA A 90 122.09 31.89 -20.62
C ALA A 90 120.84 32.78 -20.44
N LEU A 91 120.00 32.96 -21.47
CA LEU A 91 118.66 33.56 -21.31
C LEU A 91 117.61 32.48 -21.03
N GLY A 92 117.62 31.39 -21.81
CA GLY A 92 116.73 30.25 -21.68
C GLY A 92 116.68 29.69 -20.28
N SER A 93 117.82 29.38 -19.65
CA SER A 93 117.86 28.81 -18.30
C SER A 93 117.18 29.72 -17.26
N ARG A 94 117.35 31.04 -17.38
CA ARG A 94 116.73 32.02 -16.46
C ARG A 94 115.22 32.15 -16.67
N VAL A 95 114.74 32.02 -17.92
CA VAL A 95 113.31 32.03 -18.24
C VAL A 95 112.67 30.72 -17.79
N ALA A 96 113.26 29.57 -18.12
CA ALA A 96 112.77 28.24 -17.74
C ALA A 96 112.68 28.05 -16.22
N VAL A 97 113.65 28.58 -15.43
CA VAL A 97 113.53 28.61 -13.95
C VAL A 97 112.32 29.41 -13.48
N ALA A 98 111.99 30.52 -14.13
CA ALA A 98 110.83 31.34 -13.76
C ALA A 98 109.51 30.69 -14.18
N GLU A 99 109.44 30.11 -15.37
CA GLU A 99 108.29 29.33 -15.86
C GLU A 99 107.98 28.16 -14.93
N ILE A 100 108.98 27.33 -14.65
CA ILE A 100 108.82 26.13 -13.81
C ILE A 100 108.57 26.50 -12.34
N GLN A 101 109.14 27.60 -11.84
CA GLN A 101 108.78 28.11 -10.51
C GLN A 101 107.30 28.48 -10.42
N ASN A 102 106.75 29.16 -11.45
CA ASN A 102 105.33 29.52 -11.48
C ASN A 102 104.42 28.28 -11.55
N GLU A 103 104.78 27.26 -12.34
CA GLU A 103 104.04 25.98 -12.39
C GLU A 103 104.00 25.30 -11.01
N ALA A 104 105.14 25.22 -10.34
CA ALA A 104 105.25 24.63 -9.01
C ALA A 104 104.49 25.43 -7.94
N GLU A 105 104.51 26.77 -7.98
CA GLU A 105 103.73 27.62 -7.06
C GLU A 105 102.21 27.50 -7.28
N LEU A 106 101.77 27.27 -8.52
CA LEU A 106 100.38 26.91 -8.83
C LEU A 106 100.02 25.53 -8.27
N GLU A 107 100.89 24.52 -8.40
CA GLU A 107 100.61 23.16 -7.91
C GLU A 107 100.61 23.09 -6.37
N ILE A 108 101.52 23.79 -5.69
CA ILE A 108 101.49 24.03 -4.23
C ILE A 108 100.13 24.61 -3.82
N SER A 109 99.62 25.59 -4.58
CA SER A 109 98.34 26.23 -4.30
C SER A 109 97.15 25.28 -4.50
N LYS A 110 97.20 24.38 -5.51
CA LYS A 110 96.20 23.32 -5.70
C LYS A 110 96.20 22.32 -4.54
N ILE A 111 97.38 21.87 -4.09
CA ILE A 111 97.52 20.95 -2.94
C ILE A 111 96.87 21.55 -1.69
N LEU A 112 97.18 22.81 -1.36
CA LEU A 112 96.57 23.47 -0.20
C LEU A 112 95.05 23.55 -0.31
N ASN A 113 94.51 24.03 -1.44
CA ASN A 113 93.07 24.17 -1.65
C ASN A 113 92.34 22.82 -1.58
N ASN A 114 92.93 21.76 -2.16
CA ASN A 114 92.40 20.41 -2.10
C ASN A 114 92.47 19.83 -0.67
N ALA A 115 93.55 20.12 0.07
CA ALA A 115 93.72 19.66 1.44
C ALA A 115 92.74 20.34 2.42
N GLU A 116 92.53 21.66 2.29
CA GLU A 116 91.52 22.39 3.07
C GLU A 116 90.11 21.84 2.78
N ARG A 117 89.78 21.64 1.49
CA ARG A 117 88.50 21.05 1.08
C ARG A 117 88.28 19.64 1.61
N ASN A 118 89.30 18.79 1.56
CA ASN A 118 89.22 17.37 1.93
C ASN A 118 89.56 17.10 3.40
N GLN A 119 89.92 18.15 4.17
CA GLN A 119 90.25 18.08 5.60
C GLN A 119 91.42 17.13 5.91
N THR A 120 92.37 17.04 4.96
CA THR A 120 93.53 16.13 4.95
C THR A 120 94.41 16.32 6.19
N SER A 121 95.05 15.26 6.69
CA SER A 121 96.00 15.37 7.81
C SER A 121 97.21 16.24 7.44
N PHE A 122 97.69 17.05 8.40
CA PHE A 122 98.84 17.94 8.19
C PHE A 122 100.06 17.21 7.60
N THR A 123 100.41 16.05 8.18
CA THR A 123 101.53 15.21 7.73
C THR A 123 101.44 14.75 6.28
N ALA A 124 100.23 14.45 5.77
CA ALA A 124 100.05 14.03 4.38
C ALA A 124 100.24 15.19 3.39
N VAL A 125 99.93 16.43 3.80
CA VAL A 125 100.18 17.63 2.98
C VAL A 125 101.67 17.96 2.90
N GLN A 126 102.43 17.80 3.99
CA GLN A 126 103.89 17.99 3.98
C GLN A 126 104.58 17.07 2.95
N ALA A 127 104.16 15.79 2.87
CA ALA A 127 104.67 14.86 1.87
C ALA A 127 104.39 15.32 0.43
N GLN A 128 103.14 15.66 0.11
CA GLN A 128 102.75 16.12 -1.23
C GLN A 128 103.47 17.42 -1.65
N LEU A 129 103.77 18.30 -0.69
CA LEU A 129 104.55 19.51 -0.96
C LEU A 129 106.04 19.22 -1.16
N ALA A 130 106.61 18.20 -0.49
CA ALA A 130 107.98 17.76 -0.72
C ALA A 130 108.18 17.16 -2.13
N ASP A 131 107.22 16.37 -2.62
CA ASP A 131 107.27 15.76 -3.97
C ASP A 131 107.44 16.82 -5.08
N ILE A 132 106.78 17.99 -4.95
CA ILE A 132 106.91 19.12 -5.88
C ILE A 132 108.36 19.62 -5.97
N LYS A 133 109.04 19.80 -4.83
CA LYS A 133 110.41 20.34 -4.77
C LYS A 133 111.35 19.51 -5.62
N ASP A 134 111.31 18.21 -5.44
CA ASP A 134 112.30 17.29 -6.01
C ASP A 134 111.91 16.89 -7.44
N GLY A 135 110.62 16.76 -7.75
CA GLY A 135 110.14 16.55 -9.12
C GLY A 135 110.43 17.71 -10.07
N TYR A 136 110.08 18.95 -9.70
CA TYR A 136 110.30 20.10 -10.59
C TYR A 136 111.77 20.50 -10.70
N SER A 137 112.57 20.38 -9.63
CA SER A 137 114.01 20.67 -9.72
C SER A 137 114.77 19.66 -10.58
N ALA A 138 114.39 18.37 -10.54
CA ALA A 138 114.97 17.35 -11.42
C ALA A 138 114.76 17.67 -12.92
N SER A 139 113.64 18.33 -13.29
CA SER A 139 113.31 18.61 -14.69
C SER A 139 114.28 19.54 -15.41
N LEU A 140 114.98 20.45 -14.69
CA LEU A 140 116.03 21.30 -15.24
C LEU A 140 117.43 20.68 -15.13
N ASN A 141 117.66 19.76 -14.19
CA ASN A 141 119.00 19.29 -13.83
C ASN A 141 119.73 18.55 -14.98
N ALA A 142 118.99 18.01 -15.95
CA ALA A 142 119.57 17.39 -17.16
C ALA A 142 120.00 18.40 -18.25
N ILE A 143 119.56 19.66 -18.12
CA ILE A 143 119.73 20.73 -19.12
C ILE A 143 120.69 21.80 -18.58
N ASP A 144 120.46 22.27 -17.35
CA ASP A 144 121.27 23.25 -16.61
C ASP A 144 121.24 22.93 -15.10
N PRO A 145 122.29 22.29 -14.55
CA PRO A 145 122.36 21.94 -13.12
C PRO A 145 122.39 23.14 -12.17
N GLU A 146 122.97 24.28 -12.55
CA GLU A 146 123.05 25.46 -11.69
C GLU A 146 121.67 26.13 -11.56
N ALA A 147 120.94 26.20 -12.68
CA ALA A 147 119.55 26.64 -12.73
C ALA A 147 118.62 25.74 -11.87
N ALA A 148 118.83 24.43 -11.91
CA ALA A 148 118.06 23.46 -11.11
C ALA A 148 118.25 23.65 -9.59
N ILE A 149 119.48 23.87 -9.13
CA ILE A 149 119.79 24.14 -7.71
C ILE A 149 119.14 25.44 -7.24
N MET A 150 119.18 26.49 -8.08
CA MET A 150 118.48 27.75 -7.79
C MET A 150 116.96 27.55 -7.69
N LEU A 151 116.34 26.77 -8.57
CA LEU A 151 114.92 26.43 -8.50
C LEU A 151 114.59 25.67 -7.21
N GLN A 152 115.31 24.60 -6.88
CA GLN A 152 115.06 23.78 -5.68
C GLN A 152 115.12 24.62 -4.38
N THR A 153 116.04 25.59 -4.34
CA THR A 153 116.20 26.52 -3.22
C THR A 153 114.97 27.44 -3.07
N ARG A 154 114.44 27.97 -4.19
CA ARG A 154 113.23 28.82 -4.17
C ARG A 154 111.98 28.03 -3.78
N LEU A 155 111.77 26.85 -4.36
CA LEU A 155 110.62 25.98 -4.05
C LEU A 155 110.60 25.60 -2.57
N SER A 156 111.75 25.30 -1.97
CA SER A 156 111.86 25.03 -0.53
C SER A 156 111.34 26.19 0.34
N SER A 157 111.53 27.45 -0.08
CA SER A 157 110.98 28.62 0.62
C SER A 157 109.47 28.82 0.41
N GLY A 158 108.95 28.42 -0.76
CA GLY A 158 107.51 28.40 -1.03
C GLY A 158 106.78 27.36 -0.18
N ILE A 159 107.32 26.13 -0.13
CA ILE A 159 106.77 24.99 0.61
C ILE A 159 106.68 25.26 2.11
N ALA A 160 107.74 25.79 2.74
CA ALA A 160 107.71 26.11 4.16
C ALA A 160 106.61 27.13 4.54
N LYS A 161 106.27 28.07 3.63
CA LYS A 161 105.15 29.01 3.81
C LYS A 161 103.79 28.31 3.62
N ALA A 162 103.70 27.35 2.69
CA ALA A 162 102.50 26.57 2.45
C ALA A 162 102.14 25.68 3.65
N GLU A 163 103.11 24.95 4.22
CA GLU A 163 102.92 24.16 5.43
C GLU A 163 102.44 25.02 6.61
N SER A 164 103.09 26.16 6.86
CA SER A 164 102.72 27.06 7.95
C SER A 164 101.26 27.56 7.83
N ARG A 165 100.79 27.84 6.61
CA ARG A 165 99.38 28.19 6.36
C ARG A 165 98.45 27.02 6.70
N TYR A 166 98.73 25.82 6.19
CA TYR A 166 97.86 24.66 6.38
C TYR A 166 97.76 24.22 7.85
N SER A 167 98.86 24.29 8.61
CA SER A 167 98.87 24.00 10.05
C SER A 167 97.89 24.91 10.82
N ASN A 168 97.91 26.21 10.52
CA ASN A 168 97.02 27.21 11.14
C ASN A 168 95.53 27.00 10.78
N TYR A 169 95.23 26.51 9.57
CA TYR A 169 93.88 26.08 9.19
C TYR A 169 93.43 24.86 9.99
N TYR A 170 94.26 23.81 10.02
CA TYR A 170 93.92 22.51 10.60
C TYR A 170 93.63 22.60 12.11
N VAL A 171 94.39 23.39 12.85
CA VAL A 171 94.17 23.62 14.29
C VAL A 171 92.82 24.32 14.55
N LYS A 172 92.46 25.34 13.75
CA LYS A 172 91.18 26.05 13.87
C LYS A 172 89.98 25.14 13.56
N MET A 173 90.11 24.27 12.55
CA MET A 173 89.08 23.30 12.19
C MET A 173 88.78 22.33 13.36
N GLN A 174 89.81 21.82 14.04
CA GLN A 174 89.60 20.90 15.17
C GLN A 174 88.97 21.60 16.39
N ALA A 175 89.36 22.84 16.70
CA ALA A 175 88.72 23.61 17.76
C ALA A 175 87.22 23.85 17.51
N SER A 176 86.85 24.18 16.27
CA SER A 176 85.44 24.35 15.86
C SER A 176 84.61 23.07 16.05
N ARG A 177 85.18 21.90 15.70
CA ARG A 177 84.53 20.60 15.87
C ARG A 177 84.24 20.23 17.34
N VAL A 178 85.05 20.71 18.29
CA VAL A 178 84.78 20.51 19.73
C VAL A 178 83.64 21.41 20.20
N GLY A 179 83.68 22.71 19.85
CA GLY A 179 82.62 23.66 20.20
C GLY A 179 81.24 23.24 19.67
N ALA A 180 81.17 22.73 18.44
CA ALA A 180 79.92 22.21 17.87
C ALA A 180 79.32 21.05 18.69
N LYS A 181 80.15 20.10 19.16
CA LYS A 181 79.69 18.98 20.00
C LYS A 181 79.15 19.43 21.35
N VAL A 182 79.82 20.39 21.99
CA VAL A 182 79.39 20.96 23.28
C VAL A 182 78.02 21.64 23.13
N ASN A 183 77.80 22.42 22.07
CA ASN A 183 76.53 23.09 21.84
C ASN A 183 75.38 22.10 21.62
N THR A 184 75.53 21.12 20.71
CA THR A 184 74.48 20.10 20.47
C THR A 184 74.20 19.25 21.72
N ALA A 185 75.20 18.99 22.56
CA ALA A 185 74.96 18.34 23.84
C ALA A 185 74.18 19.24 24.81
N ALA A 186 74.44 20.55 24.83
CA ALA A 186 73.72 21.51 25.66
C ALA A 186 72.24 21.62 25.26
N ASP A 187 71.94 21.66 23.96
CA ASP A 187 70.57 21.69 23.44
C ASP A 187 69.77 20.45 23.92
N VAL A 188 70.35 19.25 23.82
CA VAL A 188 69.72 18.00 24.30
C VAL A 188 69.56 17.96 25.82
N GLN A 189 70.53 18.50 26.58
CA GLN A 189 70.41 18.59 28.04
C GLN A 189 69.35 19.60 28.48
N LEU A 190 69.20 20.73 27.78
CA LEU A 190 68.11 21.69 28.00
C LEU A 190 66.75 20.99 27.86
N GLU A 191 66.50 20.28 26.75
CA GLU A 191 65.25 19.54 26.55
C GLU A 191 64.99 18.49 27.65
N SER A 192 66.04 17.78 28.10
CA SER A 192 65.96 16.82 29.21
C SER A 192 65.53 17.48 30.52
N VAL A 193 66.12 18.61 30.89
CA VAL A 193 65.74 19.35 32.11
C VAL A 193 64.31 19.89 32.01
N LEU A 194 63.89 20.41 30.84
CA LEU A 194 62.53 20.89 30.63
C LEU A 194 61.49 19.77 30.76
N ALA A 195 61.77 18.58 30.21
CA ALA A 195 60.91 17.40 30.36
C ALA A 195 60.79 16.96 31.84
N ASN A 196 61.88 16.99 32.60
CA ASN A 196 61.88 16.68 34.03
C ASN A 196 61.25 17.80 34.89
N ALA A 197 61.16 19.03 34.38
CA ALA A 197 60.53 20.16 35.05
C ALA A 197 58.99 20.05 35.08
N ILE A 198 58.36 19.35 34.14
CA ILE A 198 56.90 19.17 34.08
C ILE A 198 56.39 17.91 34.81
N LEU A 199 57.26 17.16 35.49
CA LEU A 199 56.85 15.97 36.25
C LEU A 199 56.13 16.34 37.57
N PRO A 200 55.10 15.58 37.99
CA PRO A 200 54.45 15.77 39.29
C PRO A 200 55.46 15.72 40.45
N GLY A 201 55.40 16.71 41.35
CA GLY A 201 56.35 16.88 42.45
C GLY A 201 57.64 17.64 42.10
N SER A 202 57.93 17.88 40.81
CA SER A 202 59.13 18.63 40.39
C SER A 202 59.07 20.11 40.84
N GLY A 203 60.22 20.66 41.22
CA GLY A 203 60.32 22.01 41.78
C GLY A 203 61.75 22.57 41.81
N PRO A 204 61.96 23.72 42.49
CA PRO A 204 63.19 24.49 42.34
C PRO A 204 64.47 23.83 42.86
N SER A 205 64.40 22.78 43.69
CA SER A 205 65.58 21.95 44.01
C SER A 205 65.85 20.97 42.87
N THR A 206 64.89 20.09 42.56
CA THR A 206 65.07 19.02 41.55
C THR A 206 65.47 19.56 40.18
N ILE A 207 65.03 20.77 39.83
CA ILE A 207 65.46 21.46 38.60
C ILE A 207 66.94 21.89 38.69
N LYS A 208 67.42 22.40 39.82
CA LYS A 208 68.85 22.73 40.04
C LYS A 208 69.71 21.46 40.05
N ASP A 209 69.19 20.38 40.63
CA ASP A 209 69.86 19.07 40.70
C ASP A 209 70.04 18.48 39.29
N ASN A 210 68.98 18.44 38.47
CA ASN A 210 69.05 18.02 37.05
C ASN A 210 70.02 18.89 36.23
N ILE A 211 70.06 20.21 36.48
CA ILE A 211 70.99 21.13 35.79
C ILE A 211 72.44 20.85 36.18
N ALA A 212 72.71 20.42 37.42
CA ALA A 212 74.06 20.04 37.84
C ALA A 212 74.55 18.79 37.09
N GLU A 213 73.72 17.75 36.99
CA GLU A 213 74.03 16.54 36.20
C GLU A 213 74.30 16.87 34.72
N SER A 214 73.44 17.70 34.12
CA SER A 214 73.63 18.20 32.75
C SER A 214 74.93 18.99 32.57
N VAL A 215 75.33 19.78 33.57
CA VAL A 215 76.56 20.59 33.53
C VAL A 215 77.81 19.72 33.60
N ASP A 216 77.84 18.68 34.44
CA ASP A 216 78.99 17.79 34.56
C ASP A 216 79.24 17.02 33.25
N LEU A 217 78.17 16.65 32.53
CA LEU A 217 78.27 16.08 31.18
C LEU A 217 78.89 17.07 30.18
N LEU A 218 78.51 18.35 30.22
CA LEU A 218 79.06 19.38 29.34
C LEU A 218 80.53 19.70 29.66
N ILE A 219 80.92 19.70 30.94
CA ILE A 219 82.31 19.82 31.38
C ILE A 219 83.13 18.63 30.83
N GLY A 220 82.60 17.41 30.93
CA GLY A 220 83.22 16.20 30.35
C GLY A 220 83.42 16.24 28.83
N LEU A 221 82.64 17.05 28.11
CA LEU A 221 82.77 17.28 26.66
C LEU A 221 83.72 18.45 26.30
N GLY A 222 84.32 19.12 27.29
CA GLY A 222 85.25 20.23 27.08
C GLY A 222 84.59 21.61 26.98
N ALA A 223 83.41 21.79 27.57
CA ALA A 223 82.81 23.12 27.71
C ALA A 223 83.69 24.06 28.55
N ASN A 224 83.68 25.35 28.20
CA ASN A 224 84.33 26.39 29.00
C ASN A 224 83.33 26.99 30.02
N GLU A 225 83.87 27.62 31.06
CA GLU A 225 83.11 28.22 32.17
C GLU A 225 81.99 29.18 31.72
N LYS A 226 82.23 30.00 30.69
CA LYS A 226 81.22 30.93 30.16
C LYS A 226 80.07 30.20 29.47
N THR A 227 80.34 29.12 28.74
CA THR A 227 79.30 28.26 28.16
C THR A 227 78.48 27.58 29.26
N ILE A 228 79.15 27.04 30.29
CA ILE A 228 78.48 26.40 31.44
C ILE A 228 77.57 27.38 32.19
N GLN A 229 78.04 28.60 32.48
CA GLN A 229 77.23 29.59 33.20
C GLN A 229 76.02 30.05 32.38
N SER A 230 76.21 30.31 31.09
CA SER A 230 75.10 30.65 30.17
C SER A 230 74.06 29.53 30.07
N PHE A 231 74.48 28.26 30.08
CA PHE A 231 73.58 27.11 30.08
C PHE A 231 72.79 27.01 31.39
N LYS A 232 73.45 27.17 32.55
CA LYS A 232 72.79 27.13 33.87
C LYS A 232 71.65 28.15 33.98
N GLU A 233 71.93 29.40 33.64
CA GLU A 233 70.98 30.52 33.74
C GLU A 233 69.78 30.31 32.81
N GLN A 234 70.02 30.06 31.52
CA GLN A 234 68.96 29.88 30.52
C GLN A 234 68.10 28.65 30.79
N THR A 235 68.71 27.54 31.20
CA THR A 235 68.00 26.29 31.50
C THR A 235 67.16 26.40 32.77
N TYR A 236 67.66 27.09 33.80
CA TYR A 236 66.91 27.30 35.04
C TYR A 236 65.67 28.18 34.83
N ASP A 237 65.83 29.33 34.17
CA ASP A 237 64.72 30.25 33.90
C ASP A 237 63.63 29.60 33.04
N ALA A 238 64.03 28.83 32.02
CA ALA A 238 63.11 28.09 31.16
C ALA A 238 62.40 26.95 31.91
N ALA A 239 63.12 26.18 32.72
CA ALA A 239 62.56 25.06 33.47
C ALA A 239 61.58 25.50 34.56
N ILE A 240 61.87 26.58 35.30
CA ILE A 240 60.93 27.11 36.30
C ILE A 240 59.69 27.70 35.61
N LYS A 241 59.85 28.35 34.45
CA LYS A 241 58.71 28.82 33.65
C LYS A 241 57.81 27.65 33.25
N GLU A 242 58.36 26.58 32.70
CA GLU A 242 57.58 25.43 32.21
C GLU A 242 56.93 24.65 33.37
N ASN A 243 57.64 24.45 34.48
CA ASN A 243 57.08 23.91 35.73
C ASN A 243 55.89 24.75 36.24
N THR A 244 55.96 26.09 36.09
CA THR A 244 54.89 27.00 36.50
C THR A 244 53.71 26.95 35.52
N ILE A 245 53.95 26.86 34.20
CA ILE A 245 52.90 26.62 33.19
C ILE A 245 52.17 25.30 33.47
N PHE A 246 52.91 24.23 33.75
CA PHE A 246 52.35 22.92 34.08
C PHE A 246 51.48 22.96 35.34
N LYS A 247 51.98 23.52 36.45
CA LYS A 247 51.22 23.68 37.70
C LYS A 247 49.98 24.56 37.52
N PHE A 248 50.07 25.61 36.71
CA PHE A 248 48.93 26.45 36.37
C PHE A 248 47.85 25.69 35.60
N ASN A 249 48.24 24.98 34.55
CA ASN A 249 47.33 24.25 33.67
C ASN A 249 46.70 23.01 34.31
N SER A 250 47.35 22.40 35.30
CA SER A 250 46.84 21.25 36.05
C SER A 250 45.99 21.62 37.27
N SER A 251 45.93 22.91 37.63
CA SER A 251 45.10 23.43 38.73
C SER A 251 43.68 23.79 38.26
N ASP A 252 42.72 23.82 39.17
CA ASP A 252 41.36 24.32 38.92
C ASP A 252 41.32 25.86 38.72
N LEU A 253 40.16 26.40 38.34
CA LEU A 253 40.00 27.84 38.05
C LEU A 253 40.20 28.75 39.28
N ASN A 254 39.84 28.30 40.49
CA ASN A 254 40.00 29.11 41.70
C ASN A 254 41.48 29.13 42.13
N THR A 255 42.15 27.97 42.11
CA THR A 255 43.61 27.87 42.31
C THR A 255 44.39 28.64 41.23
N GLN A 256 43.97 28.62 39.95
CA GLN A 256 44.54 29.46 38.89
C GLN A 256 44.38 30.96 39.21
N ALA A 257 43.21 31.40 39.69
CA ALA A 257 42.97 32.79 40.08
C ALA A 257 43.85 33.22 41.27
N GLU A 258 44.07 32.35 42.26
CA GLU A 258 45.01 32.58 43.36
C GLU A 258 46.45 32.68 42.87
N MET A 259 46.90 31.77 41.99
CA MET A 259 48.22 31.84 41.36
C MET A 259 48.41 33.18 40.62
N LEU A 260 47.46 33.58 39.78
CA LEU A 260 47.50 34.87 39.08
C LEU A 260 47.48 36.07 40.04
N THR A 261 46.87 35.96 41.22
CA THR A 261 46.85 37.04 42.21
C THR A 261 48.18 37.13 42.95
N SER A 262 48.77 35.99 43.31
CA SER A 262 50.09 35.95 43.94
C SER A 262 51.19 36.58 43.08
N MET A 263 51.14 36.35 41.75
CA MET A 263 52.06 36.91 40.75
C MET A 263 51.94 38.43 40.53
N GLU A 264 51.01 39.14 41.20
CA GLU A 264 51.01 40.61 41.18
C GLU A 264 52.12 41.20 42.07
N THR A 265 52.37 40.55 43.21
CA THR A 265 53.19 41.09 44.31
C THR A 265 54.40 40.22 44.67
N LYS A 266 54.39 38.94 44.29
CA LYS A 266 55.49 38.00 44.52
C LYS A 266 56.09 37.58 43.16
N PRO A 267 57.41 37.65 42.97
CA PRO A 267 58.05 37.03 41.82
C PRO A 267 57.89 35.50 41.88
N VAL A 268 57.83 34.86 40.71
CA VAL A 268 58.09 33.42 40.58
C VAL A 268 59.58 33.18 40.84
N GLU A 269 59.95 32.07 41.49
CA GLU A 269 61.36 31.79 41.77
C GLU A 269 62.19 31.79 40.47
N GLY A 270 63.41 32.32 40.50
CA GLY A 270 64.25 32.51 39.30
C GLY A 270 63.89 33.72 38.44
N MET A 271 62.67 34.28 38.54
CA MET A 271 62.26 35.45 37.75
C MET A 271 62.31 36.75 38.55
N SER A 272 62.55 37.87 37.86
CA SER A 272 62.26 39.20 38.41
C SER A 272 60.75 39.43 38.53
N LEU A 273 60.35 40.45 39.30
CA LEU A 273 58.93 40.82 39.40
C LEU A 273 58.37 41.32 38.06
N GLU A 274 59.18 41.98 37.23
CA GLU A 274 58.77 42.47 35.90
C GLU A 274 58.61 41.33 34.89
N GLN A 275 59.53 40.35 34.90
CA GLN A 275 59.42 39.11 34.13
C GLN A 275 58.18 38.33 34.59
N THR A 276 57.96 38.21 35.90
CA THR A 276 56.78 37.56 36.49
C THR A 276 55.49 38.24 36.06
N GLN A 277 55.39 39.57 36.14
CA GLN A 277 54.18 40.30 35.72
C GLN A 277 53.95 40.23 34.19
N THR A 278 55.00 40.03 33.40
CA THR A 278 54.87 39.78 31.95
C THR A 278 54.37 38.37 31.66
N PHE A 279 54.94 37.36 32.30
CA PHE A 279 54.51 35.96 32.21
C PHE A 279 53.09 35.74 32.75
N ARG A 280 52.72 36.45 33.82
CA ARG A 280 51.35 36.53 34.35
C ARG A 280 50.34 36.98 33.30
N LYS A 281 50.68 37.94 32.42
CA LYS A 281 49.76 38.39 31.36
C LYS A 281 49.40 37.26 30.39
N SER A 282 50.36 36.38 30.04
CA SER A 282 50.08 35.20 29.23
C SER A 282 49.22 34.16 29.96
N LEU A 283 49.51 33.85 31.22
CA LEU A 283 48.68 32.93 32.02
C LEU A 283 47.25 33.47 32.24
N ARG A 284 47.10 34.79 32.39
CA ARG A 284 45.80 35.46 32.53
C ARG A 284 44.97 35.42 31.24
N ALA A 285 45.60 35.38 30.06
CA ALA A 285 44.89 35.21 28.79
C ALA A 285 44.28 33.80 28.67
N ASP A 286 45.04 32.77 29.04
CA ASP A 286 44.57 31.38 29.08
C ASP A 286 43.46 31.17 30.14
N TYR A 287 43.64 31.69 31.36
CA TYR A 287 42.60 31.69 32.39
C TYR A 287 41.31 32.38 31.91
N ASN A 288 41.40 33.56 31.30
CA ASN A 288 40.25 34.25 30.73
C ASN A 288 39.55 33.41 29.64
N SER A 289 40.31 32.63 28.86
CA SER A 289 39.77 31.72 27.85
C SER A 289 38.95 30.60 28.52
N LYS A 290 39.55 29.86 29.46
CA LYS A 290 38.90 28.78 30.22
C LYS A 290 37.66 29.27 30.99
N LEU A 291 37.75 30.45 31.61
CA LEU A 291 36.66 31.13 32.31
C LEU A 291 35.48 31.47 31.39
N ASN A 292 35.76 31.93 30.16
CA ASN A 292 34.73 32.24 29.17
C ASN A 292 34.07 30.96 28.63
N VAL A 293 34.83 29.87 28.46
CA VAL A 293 34.27 28.56 28.09
C VAL A 293 33.31 28.04 29.17
N ALA A 294 33.71 28.05 30.44
CA ALA A 294 32.85 27.61 31.55
C ALA A 294 31.54 28.41 31.66
N LYS A 295 31.60 29.72 31.45
CA LYS A 295 30.41 30.59 31.43
C LYS A 295 29.53 30.38 30.18
N GLY A 296 30.15 30.15 29.02
CA GLY A 296 29.44 29.83 27.79
C GLY A 296 28.69 28.50 27.88
N GLU A 297 29.31 27.50 28.51
CA GLU A 297 28.70 26.18 28.74
C GLU A 297 27.50 26.28 29.69
N ALA A 298 27.64 26.99 30.83
CA ALA A 298 26.52 27.23 31.74
C ALA A 298 25.34 27.97 31.06
N ALA A 299 25.64 28.95 30.21
CA ALA A 299 24.62 29.67 29.43
C ALA A 299 23.95 28.77 28.36
N SER A 300 24.71 27.88 27.70
CA SER A 300 24.16 26.88 26.78
C SER A 300 23.22 25.92 27.51
N VAL A 301 23.61 25.38 28.66
CA VAL A 301 22.75 24.49 29.44
C VAL A 301 21.44 25.18 29.85
N ILE A 302 21.48 26.46 30.25
CA ILE A 302 20.26 27.24 30.53
C ILE A 302 19.39 27.40 29.26
N SER A 303 19.98 27.61 28.08
CA SER A 303 19.23 27.67 26.81
C SER A 303 18.53 26.35 26.51
N ASP A 304 19.24 25.23 26.65
CA ASP A 304 18.72 23.89 26.36
C ASP A 304 17.61 23.50 27.36
N VAL A 305 17.76 23.87 28.64
CA VAL A 305 16.71 23.74 29.66
C VAL A 305 15.46 24.53 29.29
N ASN A 306 15.60 25.77 28.82
CA ASN A 306 14.46 26.58 28.38
C ASN A 306 13.73 25.98 27.17
N GLU A 307 14.43 25.26 26.29
CA GLU A 307 13.79 24.49 25.21
C GLU A 307 13.06 23.26 25.73
N LEU A 308 13.64 22.49 26.65
CA LEU A 308 12.96 21.35 27.29
C LEU A 308 11.74 21.79 28.13
N SER A 309 11.81 22.92 28.85
CA SER A 309 10.67 23.55 29.53
C SER A 309 9.59 23.98 28.53
N ARG A 310 9.96 24.42 27.32
CA ARG A 310 8.99 24.72 26.24
C ARG A 310 8.32 23.45 25.71
N VAL A 311 9.07 22.36 25.51
CA VAL A 311 8.51 21.04 25.11
C VAL A 311 7.52 20.54 26.16
N LEU A 312 7.87 20.66 27.45
CA LEU A 312 7.01 20.29 28.57
C LEU A 312 5.73 21.14 28.61
N ALA A 313 5.85 22.46 28.45
CA ALA A 313 4.74 23.41 28.37
C ALA A 313 3.94 23.34 27.04
N LEU A 314 4.23 22.35 26.18
CA LEU A 314 3.44 21.98 25.00
C LEU A 314 2.83 20.56 25.14
N GLY A 315 2.89 19.95 26.32
CA GLY A 315 2.37 18.60 26.58
C GLY A 315 3.38 17.47 26.28
N GLY A 316 4.58 17.80 25.83
CA GLY A 316 5.68 16.84 25.70
C GLY A 316 6.25 16.41 27.04
N MET A 317 7.18 15.46 27.02
CA MET A 317 7.95 15.04 28.19
C MET A 317 9.42 14.91 27.76
N PRO A 318 10.33 15.76 28.28
CA PRO A 318 11.77 15.60 28.08
C PRO A 318 12.26 14.23 28.55
N SER A 319 13.29 13.67 27.91
CA SER A 319 13.81 12.38 28.38
C SER A 319 14.68 12.55 29.63
N ALA A 320 14.62 11.57 30.53
CA ALA A 320 15.47 11.54 31.71
C ALA A 320 16.98 11.51 31.36
N LYS A 321 17.33 11.02 30.16
CA LYS A 321 18.70 11.03 29.65
C LYS A 321 19.19 12.44 29.35
N ASP A 322 18.38 13.25 28.67
CA ASP A 322 18.77 14.60 28.27
C ASP A 322 18.94 15.49 29.51
N VAL A 323 18.01 15.36 30.47
CA VAL A 323 18.08 16.06 31.77
C VAL A 323 19.29 15.60 32.61
N LEU A 324 19.69 14.33 32.53
CA LEU A 324 20.92 13.83 33.16
C LEU A 324 22.18 14.41 32.48
N THR A 325 22.22 14.46 31.14
CA THR A 325 23.33 15.07 30.40
C THR A 325 23.45 16.57 30.67
N LEU A 326 22.33 17.30 30.77
CA LEU A 326 22.33 18.70 31.17
C LEU A 326 22.80 18.88 32.62
N SER A 327 22.44 17.97 33.53
CA SER A 327 22.96 17.98 34.92
C SER A 327 24.48 17.85 34.92
N GLN A 328 25.02 16.85 34.22
CA GLN A 328 26.47 16.63 34.09
C GLN A 328 27.21 17.83 33.48
N ARG A 329 26.61 18.50 32.49
CA ARG A 329 27.18 19.72 31.87
C ARG A 329 27.17 20.91 32.84
N ALA A 330 26.10 21.11 33.61
CA ALA A 330 26.05 22.11 34.68
C ALA A 330 27.06 21.83 35.80
N ASP A 331 27.27 20.57 36.15
CA ASP A 331 28.27 20.17 37.15
C ASP A 331 29.71 20.43 36.67
N ASN A 332 30.01 20.08 35.42
CA ASN A 332 31.31 20.35 34.78
C ASN A 332 31.64 21.86 34.64
N ALA A 333 30.63 22.75 34.67
CA ALA A 333 30.82 24.20 34.67
C ALA A 333 31.23 24.78 36.05
N GLY A 334 31.33 23.95 37.10
CA GLY A 334 31.79 24.35 38.43
C GLY A 334 30.89 25.40 39.09
N ASP A 335 31.49 26.41 39.71
CA ASP A 335 30.77 27.50 40.39
C ASP A 335 29.87 28.29 39.43
N PHE A 336 30.28 28.44 38.16
CA PHE A 336 29.50 29.12 37.12
C PHE A 336 28.26 28.32 36.69
N GLY A 337 28.20 27.03 36.99
CA GLY A 337 27.06 26.16 36.72
C GLY A 337 25.86 26.34 37.65
N ALA A 338 25.95 27.16 38.71
CA ALA A 338 24.90 27.27 39.73
C ALA A 338 23.50 27.56 39.15
N GLY A 339 23.35 28.66 38.39
CA GLY A 339 22.06 29.00 37.75
C GLY A 339 21.58 27.99 36.70
N ALA A 340 22.50 27.18 36.14
CA ALA A 340 22.13 26.06 35.27
C ALA A 340 21.55 24.88 36.08
N ARG A 341 22.11 24.57 37.26
CA ARG A 341 21.54 23.58 38.19
C ARG A 341 20.16 24.00 38.69
N ASP A 342 19.97 25.27 39.03
CA ASP A 342 18.68 25.80 39.49
C ASP A 342 17.61 25.68 38.40
N ALA A 343 17.93 26.06 37.15
CA ALA A 343 17.04 25.89 36.01
C ALA A 343 16.68 24.41 35.75
N ILE A 344 17.65 23.51 35.87
CA ILE A 344 17.44 22.05 35.80
C ILE A 344 16.55 21.56 36.95
N GLY A 345 16.66 22.14 38.14
CA GLY A 345 15.80 21.85 39.30
C GLY A 345 14.34 22.19 39.01
N THR A 346 14.07 23.40 38.51
CA THR A 346 12.74 23.86 38.07
C THR A 346 12.16 22.95 36.99
N LEU A 347 12.97 22.56 35.98
CA LEU A 347 12.57 21.62 34.95
C LEU A 347 12.20 20.24 35.52
N LYS A 348 13.00 19.69 36.44
CA LYS A 348 12.73 18.40 37.11
C LYS A 348 11.42 18.43 37.91
N PHE A 349 11.16 19.51 38.67
CA PHE A 349 9.91 19.69 39.40
C PHE A 349 8.69 19.75 38.47
N ASN A 350 8.77 20.57 37.41
CA ASN A 350 7.70 20.69 36.43
C ASN A 350 7.46 19.35 35.69
N MET A 351 8.51 18.56 35.43
CA MET A 351 8.39 17.21 34.85
C MET A 351 7.67 16.23 35.78
N GLU A 352 7.94 16.26 37.09
CA GLU A 352 7.24 15.44 38.07
C GLU A 352 5.74 15.79 38.11
N LYS A 353 5.42 17.08 38.17
CA LYS A 353 4.03 17.59 38.10
C LYS A 353 3.34 17.18 36.79
N ALA A 354 4.00 17.31 35.64
CA ALA A 354 3.48 16.81 34.36
C ALA A 354 3.25 15.28 34.35
N GLY A 355 4.05 14.51 35.08
CA GLY A 355 3.86 13.07 35.29
C GLY A 355 2.62 12.72 36.12
N ALA A 356 2.14 13.64 36.96
CA ALA A 356 0.84 13.55 37.63
C ALA A 356 -0.31 14.01 36.72
N PHE A 357 -0.16 15.16 36.05
CA PHE A 357 -1.16 15.72 35.13
C PHE A 357 -1.59 14.73 34.04
N ARG A 358 -0.65 13.90 33.55
CA ARG A 358 -0.90 12.82 32.57
C ARG A 358 -1.83 11.69 33.05
N LYS A 359 -2.24 11.67 34.32
CA LYS A 359 -3.08 10.64 34.95
C LYS A 359 -4.44 11.16 35.43
N MET A 360 -4.68 12.46 35.30
CA MET A 360 -5.90 13.15 35.72
C MET A 360 -6.93 13.16 34.58
N THR A 361 -8.23 13.18 34.90
CA THR A 361 -9.30 13.42 33.92
C THR A 361 -9.33 14.88 33.43
N PRO A 362 -10.05 15.22 32.34
CA PRO A 362 -10.25 16.60 31.92
C PRO A 362 -10.92 17.50 32.98
N GLU A 363 -11.74 16.93 33.86
CA GLU A 363 -12.32 17.57 35.05
C GLU A 363 -11.28 17.76 36.16
N ASP A 364 -10.60 16.69 36.60
CA ASP A 364 -9.59 16.74 37.67
C ASP A 364 -8.50 17.76 37.32
N LEU A 365 -8.04 17.76 36.06
CA LEU A 365 -7.00 18.66 35.60
C LEU A 365 -7.50 20.09 35.42
N ALA A 366 -8.81 20.31 35.25
CA ALA A 366 -9.38 21.66 35.33
C ALA A 366 -9.40 22.18 36.77
N ALA A 367 -9.71 21.32 37.75
CA ALA A 367 -9.63 21.67 39.17
C ALA A 367 -8.18 21.92 39.62
N GLU A 368 -7.22 21.09 39.19
CA GLU A 368 -5.78 21.29 39.45
C GLU A 368 -5.27 22.61 38.83
N VAL A 369 -5.70 22.95 37.60
CA VAL A 369 -5.37 24.25 36.97
C VAL A 369 -5.94 25.44 37.73
N GLU A 370 -7.13 25.31 38.34
CA GLU A 370 -7.71 26.37 39.17
C GLU A 370 -6.99 26.47 40.52
N ALA A 371 -6.66 25.35 41.17
CA ALA A 371 -5.88 25.31 42.40
C ALA A 371 -4.50 25.95 42.21
N LEU A 372 -3.77 25.57 41.16
CA LEU A 372 -2.47 26.14 40.79
C LEU A 372 -2.53 27.64 40.41
N SER A 373 -3.73 28.20 40.16
CA SER A 373 -3.89 29.65 39.96
C SER A 373 -3.85 30.45 41.27
N GLN A 374 -4.03 29.78 42.41
CA GLN A 374 -4.00 30.36 43.75
C GLN A 374 -2.60 30.23 44.43
N GLY A 375 -1.61 29.67 43.73
CA GLY A 375 -0.24 29.45 44.21
C GLY A 375 0.11 27.98 44.47
N LEU A 376 1.37 27.70 44.80
CA LEU A 376 1.85 26.37 45.21
C LEU A 376 2.06 26.32 46.73
N GLU A 377 1.32 25.42 47.38
CA GLU A 377 1.37 25.21 48.83
C GLU A 377 2.81 24.97 49.31
N GLY A 378 3.25 25.79 50.27
CA GLY A 378 4.56 25.69 50.91
C GLY A 378 5.73 26.36 50.18
N MET A 379 5.53 27.01 49.02
CA MET A 379 6.61 27.76 48.35
C MET A 379 6.57 29.27 48.54
N ALA A 380 5.39 29.91 48.50
CA ALA A 380 5.27 31.36 48.58
C ALA A 380 3.94 31.85 49.20
N GLY A 381 3.50 33.06 48.85
CA GLY A 381 2.23 33.63 49.29
C GLY A 381 1.02 33.10 48.49
N PRO A 382 -0.20 33.61 48.77
CA PRO A 382 -1.36 33.33 47.93
C PRO A 382 -1.25 34.03 46.57
N GLY A 383 -1.30 33.25 45.48
CA GLY A 383 -1.17 33.71 44.10
C GLY A 383 0.03 33.10 43.38
N VAL A 384 0.20 33.46 42.11
CA VAL A 384 1.35 33.05 41.29
C VAL A 384 2.40 34.15 41.37
N ASP A 385 3.28 34.10 42.37
CA ASP A 385 4.30 35.13 42.61
C ASP A 385 5.73 34.65 42.26
N THR A 386 5.95 33.34 42.15
CA THR A 386 7.23 32.74 41.73
C THR A 386 7.26 32.32 40.24
N LEU A 387 8.47 32.25 39.68
CA LEU A 387 8.70 31.69 38.34
C LEU A 387 8.28 30.22 38.23
N ILE A 388 8.50 29.42 39.28
CA ILE A 388 8.19 27.99 39.26
C ILE A 388 6.69 27.74 39.22
N GLU A 389 5.88 28.48 39.99
CA GLU A 389 4.41 28.44 39.89
C GLU A 389 3.91 28.85 38.50
N ALA A 390 4.49 29.92 37.94
CA ALA A 390 4.11 30.40 36.61
C ALA A 390 4.38 29.34 35.51
N GLU A 391 5.49 28.60 35.61
CA GLU A 391 5.77 27.48 34.70
C GLU A 391 4.92 26.23 35.00
N THR A 392 4.66 25.89 36.26
CA THR A 392 3.77 24.76 36.63
C THR A 392 2.35 25.00 36.12
N LEU A 393 1.77 26.18 36.37
CA LEU A 393 0.43 26.55 35.92
C LEU A 393 0.31 26.61 34.39
N LYS A 394 1.34 27.13 33.71
CA LYS A 394 1.43 27.13 32.24
C LYS A 394 1.46 25.71 31.69
N THR A 395 2.20 24.81 32.34
CA THR A 395 2.28 23.39 31.98
C THR A 395 0.93 22.70 32.19
N ALA A 396 0.29 22.88 33.35
CA ALA A 396 -1.03 22.33 33.64
C ALA A 396 -2.09 22.79 32.61
N LYS A 397 -2.11 24.09 32.27
CA LYS A 397 -3.00 24.66 31.23
C LYS A 397 -2.76 24.07 29.83
N ALA A 398 -1.52 23.75 29.48
CA ALA A 398 -1.20 23.08 28.22
C ALA A 398 -1.70 21.63 28.21
N TYR A 399 -1.49 20.87 29.29
CA TYR A 399 -2.01 19.51 29.42
C TYR A 399 -3.54 19.47 29.41
N LEU A 400 -4.23 20.42 30.05
CA LEU A 400 -5.70 20.55 30.02
C LEU A 400 -6.23 20.79 28.60
N LYS A 401 -5.56 21.64 27.81
CA LYS A 401 -5.90 21.85 26.40
C LYS A 401 -5.73 20.56 25.58
N SER A 402 -4.64 19.83 25.78
CA SER A 402 -4.38 18.56 25.08
C SER A 402 -5.36 17.45 25.47
N ALA A 403 -5.74 17.35 26.76
CA ALA A 403 -6.73 16.40 27.24
C ALA A 403 -8.11 16.64 26.58
N LYS A 404 -8.60 17.89 26.60
CA LYS A 404 -9.87 18.28 25.97
C LYS A 404 -9.87 18.22 24.43
N GLN A 405 -8.69 18.20 23.82
CA GLN A 405 -8.56 17.93 22.38
C GLN A 405 -8.62 16.43 22.10
N ALA A 406 -7.90 15.60 22.87
CA ALA A 406 -7.91 14.14 22.73
C ALA A 406 -9.30 13.54 23.01
N GLU A 407 -10.04 14.10 23.98
CA GLU A 407 -11.44 13.78 24.28
C GLU A 407 -12.36 14.00 23.06
N LYS A 408 -12.27 15.17 22.42
CA LYS A 408 -13.03 15.47 21.18
C LYS A 408 -12.61 14.60 20.00
N GLU A 409 -11.32 14.28 19.90
CA GLU A 409 -10.81 13.40 18.85
C GLU A 409 -11.28 11.95 19.08
N ALA A 410 -11.36 11.47 20.32
CA ALA A 410 -11.93 10.17 20.67
C ALA A 410 -13.42 10.08 20.29
N ASP A 411 -14.24 11.07 20.66
CA ASP A 411 -15.66 11.15 20.27
C ASP A 411 -15.83 11.14 18.73
N THR A 412 -15.01 11.94 18.04
CA THR A 412 -14.99 12.01 16.58
C THR A 412 -14.58 10.68 15.94
N VAL A 413 -13.60 9.97 16.51
CA VAL A 413 -13.15 8.65 16.04
C VAL A 413 -14.21 7.58 16.29
N GLN A 414 -14.84 7.56 17.47
CA GLN A 414 -15.92 6.63 17.79
C GLN A 414 -17.09 6.79 16.82
N LYS A 415 -17.58 8.03 16.63
CA LYS A 415 -18.64 8.32 15.67
C LYS A 415 -18.24 7.97 14.24
N LYS A 416 -16.99 8.22 13.82
CA LYS A 416 -16.49 7.85 12.48
C LYS A 416 -16.32 6.34 12.30
N MET A 417 -16.02 5.58 13.35
CA MET A 417 -15.86 4.13 13.33
C MET A 417 -17.21 3.39 13.28
N PHE A 418 -18.18 3.81 14.10
CA PHE A 418 -19.48 3.16 14.19
C PHE A 418 -20.49 3.65 13.15
N LYS A 419 -20.39 4.89 12.63
CA LYS A 419 -21.29 5.40 11.59
C LYS A 419 -21.51 4.44 10.40
N PRO A 420 -20.49 3.87 9.71
CA PRO A 420 -20.74 2.93 8.61
C PRO A 420 -21.35 1.59 9.05
N VAL A 421 -21.31 1.26 10.35
CA VAL A 421 -21.98 0.09 10.93
C VAL A 421 -23.45 0.40 11.19
N VAL A 422 -23.75 1.58 11.73
CA VAL A 422 -25.12 2.10 11.93
C VAL A 422 -25.84 2.24 10.58
N GLU A 423 -25.23 2.92 9.59
CA GLU A 423 -25.80 3.06 8.24
C GLU A 423 -26.03 1.68 7.55
N ALA A 424 -25.22 0.67 7.87
CA ALA A 424 -25.42 -0.70 7.38
C ALA A 424 -26.58 -1.42 8.08
N PHE A 425 -26.76 -1.26 9.39
CA PHE A 425 -27.91 -1.82 10.11
C PHE A 425 -29.22 -1.12 9.74
N GLU A 426 -29.25 0.22 9.65
CA GLU A 426 -30.40 0.99 9.15
C GLU A 426 -30.86 0.45 7.79
N LYS A 427 -29.91 0.29 6.86
CA LYS A 427 -30.18 -0.27 5.54
C LYS A 427 -30.68 -1.72 5.63
N GLN A 428 -30.06 -2.57 6.44
CA GLN A 428 -30.45 -3.98 6.56
C GLN A 428 -31.86 -4.14 7.16
N VAL A 429 -32.19 -3.38 8.22
CA VAL A 429 -33.53 -3.39 8.82
C VAL A 429 -34.56 -2.89 7.79
N LYS A 430 -34.29 -1.77 7.09
CA LYS A 430 -35.17 -1.21 6.07
C LYS A 430 -35.39 -2.11 4.85
N ASP A 431 -34.34 -2.75 4.34
CA ASP A 431 -34.45 -3.72 3.24
C ASP A 431 -35.31 -4.93 3.68
N THR A 432 -35.12 -5.41 4.91
CA THR A 432 -35.88 -6.53 5.47
C THR A 432 -37.34 -6.15 5.76
N GLN A 433 -37.59 -4.94 6.26
CA GLN A 433 -38.95 -4.40 6.46
C GLN A 433 -39.67 -4.25 5.12
N THR A 434 -38.96 -3.88 4.05
CA THR A 434 -39.53 -3.81 2.69
C THR A 434 -39.96 -5.18 2.19
N LEU A 435 -39.22 -6.24 2.51
CA LEU A 435 -39.60 -7.64 2.23
C LEU A 435 -40.84 -8.05 3.05
N VAL A 436 -40.85 -7.79 4.36
CA VAL A 436 -41.98 -8.09 5.27
C VAL A 436 -43.26 -7.36 4.83
N ASN A 437 -43.17 -6.07 4.50
CA ASN A 437 -44.30 -5.26 4.00
C ASN A 437 -44.82 -5.72 2.61
N SER A 438 -44.11 -6.61 1.92
CA SER A 438 -44.58 -7.29 0.71
C SER A 438 -45.40 -8.57 0.98
N GLY A 439 -45.58 -8.96 2.25
CA GLY A 439 -46.27 -10.19 2.65
C GLY A 439 -45.39 -11.43 2.63
N LYS A 440 -44.05 -11.27 2.75
CA LYS A 440 -43.06 -12.35 2.76
C LYS A 440 -42.26 -12.32 4.07
N PRO A 441 -42.31 -13.38 4.90
CA PRO A 441 -41.55 -13.40 6.14
C PRO A 441 -40.06 -13.64 5.87
N THR A 442 -39.24 -13.30 6.85
CA THR A 442 -37.83 -13.68 6.97
C THR A 442 -37.62 -14.59 8.17
N ASP A 443 -36.50 -15.31 8.18
CA ASP A 443 -36.09 -16.16 9.29
C ASP A 443 -35.90 -15.34 10.58
N VAL A 444 -36.62 -15.72 11.63
CA VAL A 444 -36.57 -15.11 12.97
C VAL A 444 -35.15 -15.15 13.55
N ALA A 445 -34.31 -16.13 13.19
CA ALA A 445 -32.92 -16.17 13.61
C ALA A 445 -32.07 -15.05 12.98
N ASN A 446 -32.47 -14.46 11.85
CA ASN A 446 -31.80 -13.31 11.26
C ASN A 446 -32.21 -11.99 11.94
N ILE A 447 -33.48 -11.82 12.29
CA ILE A 447 -33.93 -10.69 13.14
C ILE A 447 -33.28 -10.79 14.53
N THR A 448 -33.20 -11.99 15.10
CA THR A 448 -32.53 -12.24 16.38
C THR A 448 -31.03 -11.90 16.35
N LYS A 449 -30.34 -12.08 15.21
CA LYS A 449 -28.95 -11.60 15.03
C LYS A 449 -28.89 -10.08 15.01
N LEU A 450 -29.76 -9.42 14.22
CA LEU A 450 -29.86 -7.96 14.15
C LEU A 450 -30.07 -7.33 15.54
N ILE A 451 -31.02 -7.86 16.32
CA ILE A 451 -31.29 -7.39 17.70
C ILE A 451 -30.01 -7.43 18.57
N ARG A 452 -29.23 -8.52 18.50
CA ARG A 452 -27.96 -8.63 19.26
C ARG A 452 -26.90 -7.65 18.76
N SER A 453 -26.70 -7.57 17.45
CA SER A 453 -25.70 -6.68 16.84
C SER A 453 -26.02 -5.19 17.02
N ILE A 454 -27.31 -4.82 17.13
CA ILE A 454 -27.76 -3.48 17.50
C ILE A 454 -27.54 -3.24 19.00
N ALA A 455 -27.80 -4.24 19.86
CA ALA A 455 -27.55 -4.13 21.30
C ALA A 455 -26.06 -3.91 21.66
N GLU A 456 -25.14 -4.46 20.85
CA GLU A 456 -23.68 -4.29 20.97
C GLU A 456 -23.17 -2.87 20.60
N LEU A 457 -24.01 -2.00 20.03
CA LEU A 457 -23.65 -0.59 19.78
C LEU A 457 -23.56 0.22 21.10
N PRO A 458 -22.80 1.34 21.12
CA PRO A 458 -22.94 2.38 22.14
C PRO A 458 -24.36 2.98 22.15
N ASP A 459 -24.92 3.24 23.34
CA ASP A 459 -26.31 3.70 23.47
C ASP A 459 -26.59 5.06 22.80
N ASP A 460 -25.59 5.95 22.77
CA ASP A 460 -25.68 7.26 22.09
C ASP A 460 -25.72 7.16 20.56
N LEU A 461 -25.40 5.99 19.99
CA LEU A 461 -25.33 5.73 18.55
C LEU A 461 -26.43 4.78 18.05
N LYS A 462 -27.33 4.30 18.92
CA LYS A 462 -28.44 3.41 18.53
C LYS A 462 -29.54 4.13 17.74
N GLY A 463 -29.85 5.37 18.12
CA GLY A 463 -30.99 6.10 17.55
C GLY A 463 -32.27 5.26 17.61
N ASP A 464 -33.03 5.25 16.52
CA ASP A 464 -34.31 4.56 16.41
C ASP A 464 -34.17 3.06 16.07
N LEU A 465 -32.95 2.54 15.83
CA LEU A 465 -32.69 1.14 15.44
C LEU A 465 -33.32 0.07 16.37
N PRO A 466 -33.38 0.23 17.72
CA PRO A 466 -34.02 -0.73 18.60
C PRO A 466 -35.53 -0.84 18.35
N ASP A 467 -36.19 0.29 18.06
CA ASP A 467 -37.62 0.34 17.79
C ASP A 467 -37.93 -0.13 16.36
N ASP A 468 -37.11 0.25 15.37
CA ASP A 468 -37.20 -0.23 13.99
C ASP A 468 -37.01 -1.76 13.89
N VAL A 469 -36.08 -2.36 14.66
CA VAL A 469 -35.89 -3.82 14.66
C VAL A 469 -36.98 -4.56 15.46
N MET A 470 -37.59 -3.91 16.46
CA MET A 470 -38.77 -4.43 17.15
C MET A 470 -40.01 -4.39 16.24
N ALA A 471 -40.19 -3.30 15.49
CA ALA A 471 -41.20 -3.18 14.46
C ALA A 471 -41.07 -4.27 13.39
N LEU A 472 -39.83 -4.54 12.96
CA LEU A 472 -39.52 -5.65 12.06
C LEU A 472 -39.85 -7.02 12.68
N PHE A 473 -39.56 -7.25 13.95
CA PHE A 473 -39.90 -8.50 14.63
C PHE A 473 -41.42 -8.74 14.68
N ILE A 474 -42.18 -7.73 15.12
CA ILE A 474 -43.64 -7.78 15.26
C ILE A 474 -44.31 -7.97 13.89
N THR A 475 -43.99 -7.13 12.91
CA THR A 475 -44.57 -7.23 11.56
C THR A 475 -44.17 -8.54 10.86
N ASN A 476 -42.95 -9.05 11.06
CA ASN A 476 -42.55 -10.36 10.52
C ASN A 476 -43.34 -11.51 11.14
N LYS A 477 -43.60 -11.46 12.45
CA LYS A 477 -44.48 -12.43 13.12
C LYS A 477 -45.89 -12.37 12.55
N THR A 478 -46.47 -11.18 12.41
CA THR A 478 -47.79 -11.00 11.79
C THR A 478 -47.88 -11.58 10.38
N VAL A 479 -46.86 -11.38 9.55
CA VAL A 479 -46.81 -12.00 8.20
C VAL A 479 -46.75 -13.52 8.30
N SER A 480 -45.92 -14.07 9.19
CA SER A 480 -45.75 -15.53 9.34
C SER A 480 -47.00 -16.21 9.93
N ASP A 481 -47.67 -15.56 10.89
CA ASP A 481 -48.90 -16.05 11.51
C ASP A 481 -50.04 -16.11 10.48
N LEU A 482 -50.25 -15.02 9.72
CA LEU A 482 -51.35 -14.89 8.76
C LEU A 482 -51.24 -15.86 7.56
N GLN A 483 -50.05 -16.33 7.20
CA GLN A 483 -49.88 -17.29 6.11
C GLN A 483 -50.48 -18.67 6.42
N GLY A 484 -50.49 -19.11 7.68
CA GLY A 484 -51.09 -20.38 8.11
C GLY A 484 -52.59 -20.33 8.45
N MET A 485 -53.15 -19.12 8.51
CA MET A 485 -54.53 -18.88 8.93
C MET A 485 -55.56 -19.10 7.81
N THR A 486 -56.76 -19.50 8.23
CA THR A 486 -57.99 -19.42 7.44
C THR A 486 -58.51 -17.98 7.42
N PRO A 487 -59.44 -17.62 6.50
CA PRO A 487 -60.11 -16.32 6.52
C PRO A 487 -60.81 -15.99 7.85
N SER A 488 -61.33 -17.01 8.56
CA SER A 488 -61.95 -16.83 9.88
C SER A 488 -60.90 -16.48 10.96
N GLU A 489 -59.83 -17.28 11.05
CA GLU A 489 -58.72 -17.04 12.00
C GLU A 489 -58.04 -15.69 11.75
N ALA A 490 -57.78 -15.35 10.47
CA ALA A 490 -57.20 -14.06 10.09
C ALA A 490 -58.12 -12.87 10.42
N THR A 491 -59.44 -13.04 10.30
CA THR A 491 -60.41 -12.02 10.74
C THR A 491 -60.37 -11.85 12.26
N GLY A 492 -60.31 -12.95 13.02
CA GLY A 492 -60.14 -12.92 14.47
C GLY A 492 -58.83 -12.23 14.91
N TYR A 493 -57.74 -12.52 14.20
CA TYR A 493 -56.42 -11.91 14.45
C TYR A 493 -56.41 -10.41 14.13
N ILE A 494 -57.04 -9.97 13.02
CA ILE A 494 -57.19 -8.55 12.69
C ILE A 494 -58.06 -7.82 13.71
N ASN A 495 -59.08 -8.47 14.27
CA ASN A 495 -59.88 -7.91 15.35
C ASN A 495 -59.07 -7.80 16.65
N ALA A 496 -58.25 -8.80 16.99
CA ALA A 496 -57.35 -8.71 18.14
C ALA A 496 -56.35 -7.55 17.99
N LEU A 497 -55.73 -7.38 16.81
CA LEU A 497 -54.86 -6.23 16.51
C LEU A 497 -55.58 -4.86 16.59
N TYR A 498 -56.91 -4.82 16.52
CA TYR A 498 -57.68 -3.59 16.72
C TYR A 498 -57.83 -3.22 18.20
N GLU A 499 -57.70 -4.20 19.10
CA GLU A 499 -57.71 -4.04 20.56
C GLU A 499 -56.31 -3.73 21.14
N GLY A 500 -55.29 -3.60 20.28
CA GLY A 500 -53.88 -3.36 20.62
C GLY A 500 -52.99 -4.59 20.39
N ILE A 501 -51.69 -4.46 20.61
CA ILE A 501 -50.76 -5.62 20.58
C ILE A 501 -50.47 -6.09 22.01
N ASP A 502 -50.73 -7.37 22.30
CA ASP A 502 -50.52 -7.94 23.64
C ASP A 502 -49.07 -7.77 24.11
N GLY A 503 -48.90 -7.28 25.34
CA GLY A 503 -47.61 -6.90 25.92
C GLY A 503 -47.00 -5.59 25.40
N PHE A 504 -47.68 -4.82 24.54
CA PHE A 504 -47.17 -3.58 23.95
C PHE A 504 -48.10 -2.39 24.24
N LYS A 505 -47.73 -1.58 25.24
CA LYS A 505 -48.44 -0.36 25.69
C LYS A 505 -49.89 -0.57 26.16
N ASP A 506 -50.73 0.45 26.00
CA ASP A 506 -52.11 0.51 26.46
C ASP A 506 -53.07 -0.04 25.38
N PRO A 507 -54.30 -0.49 25.72
CA PRO A 507 -55.18 -1.13 24.74
C PRO A 507 -55.71 -0.20 23.63
N GLY A 508 -55.69 -0.72 22.40
CA GLY A 508 -56.14 -0.06 21.16
C GLY A 508 -54.99 0.24 20.20
N ILE A 509 -55.30 0.69 18.99
CA ILE A 509 -54.27 1.16 18.04
C ILE A 509 -53.85 2.59 18.45
N ASP A 510 -52.88 2.70 19.37
CA ASP A 510 -52.33 4.00 19.82
C ASP A 510 -51.02 4.38 19.12
N THR A 511 -50.24 3.39 18.67
CA THR A 511 -48.94 3.61 18.01
C THR A 511 -48.95 3.55 16.49
N THR A 512 -47.95 4.19 15.90
CA THR A 512 -47.57 4.03 14.49
C THR A 512 -47.29 2.56 14.14
N LEU A 513 -46.72 1.77 15.06
CA LEU A 513 -46.38 0.36 14.82
C LEU A 513 -47.65 -0.51 14.77
N GLU A 514 -48.58 -0.33 15.69
CA GLU A 514 -49.85 -1.07 15.67
C GLU A 514 -50.65 -0.75 14.42
N LEU A 515 -50.69 0.53 14.02
CA LEU A 515 -51.35 0.94 12.78
C LEU A 515 -50.69 0.30 11.55
N GLN A 516 -49.36 0.31 11.45
CA GLN A 516 -48.62 -0.38 10.39
C GLN A 516 -48.88 -1.90 10.38
N THR A 517 -48.93 -2.53 11.55
CA THR A 517 -49.14 -3.98 11.71
C THR A 517 -50.56 -4.36 11.32
N TYR A 518 -51.56 -3.57 11.73
CA TYR A 518 -52.97 -3.73 11.41
C TYR A 518 -53.27 -3.51 9.92
N ASP A 519 -52.69 -2.47 9.30
CA ASP A 519 -52.84 -2.21 7.85
C ASP A 519 -52.12 -3.28 7.01
N LEU A 520 -50.96 -3.79 7.46
CA LEU A 520 -50.30 -4.92 6.83
C LEU A 520 -51.15 -6.20 6.92
N ALA A 521 -51.73 -6.48 8.08
CA ALA A 521 -52.63 -7.62 8.29
C ALA A 521 -53.87 -7.53 7.39
N LYS A 522 -54.54 -6.37 7.34
CA LYS A 522 -55.67 -6.10 6.44
C LYS A 522 -55.30 -6.28 4.96
N LYS A 523 -54.14 -5.77 4.54
CA LYS A 523 -53.63 -5.90 3.17
C LYS A 523 -53.41 -7.37 2.81
N MET A 524 -52.82 -8.16 3.71
CA MET A 524 -52.64 -9.61 3.51
C MET A 524 -53.95 -10.36 3.44
N TYR A 525 -54.89 -10.10 4.35
CA TYR A 525 -56.23 -10.72 4.34
C TYR A 525 -57.00 -10.42 3.05
N SER A 526 -56.97 -9.16 2.58
CA SER A 526 -57.58 -8.77 1.30
C SER A 526 -56.94 -9.49 0.11
N GLY A 527 -55.62 -9.67 0.13
CA GLY A 527 -54.89 -10.50 -0.84
C GLY A 527 -55.33 -11.96 -0.82
N MET A 528 -55.32 -12.59 0.37
CA MET A 528 -55.77 -13.97 0.58
C MET A 528 -57.18 -14.22 0.05
N VAL A 529 -58.16 -13.39 0.42
CA VAL A 529 -59.56 -13.53 -0.02
C VAL A 529 -59.68 -13.36 -1.55
N THR A 530 -58.89 -12.47 -2.15
CA THR A 530 -58.86 -12.27 -3.60
C THR A 530 -58.27 -13.47 -4.34
N GLU A 531 -57.19 -14.05 -3.81
CA GLU A 531 -56.50 -15.18 -4.43
C GLU A 531 -57.24 -16.51 -4.22
N LEU A 532 -57.76 -16.78 -3.02
CA LEU A 532 -58.63 -17.94 -2.75
C LEU A 532 -59.88 -17.96 -3.65
N LYS A 533 -60.38 -16.79 -4.07
CA LYS A 533 -61.50 -16.68 -5.02
C LYS A 533 -61.08 -16.94 -6.49
N LYS A 534 -59.81 -16.80 -6.83
CA LYS A 534 -59.27 -16.95 -8.20
C LYS A 534 -58.66 -18.33 -8.43
N ASP A 535 -57.87 -18.80 -7.47
CA ASP A 535 -57.08 -20.03 -7.51
C ASP A 535 -56.76 -20.49 -6.07
N PRO A 536 -57.71 -21.16 -5.39
CA PRO A 536 -57.50 -21.63 -4.02
C PRO A 536 -56.40 -22.70 -3.91
N LEU A 537 -56.19 -23.49 -4.98
CA LEU A 537 -55.14 -24.50 -5.06
C LEU A 537 -53.75 -23.85 -5.14
N GLY A 538 -53.55 -22.89 -6.06
CA GLY A 538 -52.30 -22.16 -6.20
C GLY A 538 -51.98 -21.27 -5.00
N TYR A 539 -53.01 -20.75 -4.31
CA TYR A 539 -52.82 -20.10 -3.01
C TYR A 539 -52.26 -21.08 -1.97
N ALA A 540 -52.94 -22.22 -1.77
CA ALA A 540 -52.58 -23.25 -0.79
C ALA A 540 -51.17 -23.83 -1.02
N ALA A 541 -50.85 -24.15 -2.28
CA ALA A 541 -49.55 -24.67 -2.69
C ALA A 541 -48.39 -23.72 -2.35
N ARG A 542 -48.65 -22.41 -2.37
CA ARG A 542 -47.65 -21.36 -2.19
C ARG A 542 -47.49 -20.88 -0.75
N VAL A 543 -48.56 -20.88 0.06
CA VAL A 543 -48.45 -20.56 1.51
C VAL A 543 -48.03 -21.77 2.34
N GLY A 544 -48.21 -22.98 1.81
CA GLY A 544 -48.02 -24.23 2.53
C GLY A 544 -49.32 -24.61 3.26
N LEU A 545 -49.86 -25.76 2.90
CA LEU A 545 -51.00 -26.37 3.59
C LEU A 545 -50.48 -27.45 4.54
N SER A 546 -51.08 -27.60 5.72
CA SER A 546 -50.81 -28.72 6.63
C SER A 546 -52.09 -29.48 6.97
N ASP A 547 -51.96 -30.78 7.23
CA ASP A 547 -53.04 -31.61 7.77
C ASP A 547 -53.30 -31.30 9.26
N LEU A 548 -54.31 -31.94 9.84
CA LEU A 548 -54.68 -31.80 11.26
C LEU A 548 -53.60 -32.31 12.24
N ASN A 549 -52.53 -32.96 11.74
CA ASN A 549 -51.40 -33.45 12.52
C ASN A 549 -50.13 -32.57 12.33
N GLY A 550 -50.19 -31.53 11.48
CA GLY A 550 -49.08 -30.65 11.14
C GLY A 550 -48.22 -31.08 9.94
N ASN A 551 -48.51 -32.21 9.30
CA ASN A 551 -47.79 -32.67 8.12
C ASN A 551 -48.07 -31.75 6.92
N ALA A 552 -47.03 -31.33 6.20
CA ALA A 552 -47.21 -30.52 4.98
C ALA A 552 -47.92 -31.33 3.87
N ILE A 553 -48.94 -30.72 3.26
CA ILE A 553 -49.70 -31.25 2.13
C ILE A 553 -49.17 -30.60 0.84
N GLU A 554 -48.49 -31.39 0.01
CA GLU A 554 -48.04 -30.98 -1.31
C GLU A 554 -49.18 -31.11 -2.34
N ILE A 555 -49.76 -29.96 -2.70
CA ILE A 555 -50.78 -29.83 -3.75
C ILE A 555 -50.15 -30.28 -5.08
N THR A 556 -50.63 -31.37 -5.64
CA THR A 556 -49.95 -32.07 -6.74
C THR A 556 -50.39 -31.52 -8.09
N PRO A 557 -49.49 -31.00 -8.94
CA PRO A 557 -49.83 -30.59 -10.30
C PRO A 557 -50.33 -31.78 -11.13
N ILE A 558 -51.36 -31.57 -11.97
CA ILE A 558 -51.87 -32.63 -12.85
C ILE A 558 -50.90 -32.81 -14.02
N ASN A 559 -50.35 -34.02 -14.19
CA ASN A 559 -49.48 -34.32 -15.32
C ASN A 559 -50.30 -34.82 -16.52
N LEU A 560 -50.63 -33.92 -17.44
CA LEU A 560 -51.42 -34.22 -18.65
C LEU A 560 -50.57 -34.76 -19.83
N THR A 561 -49.26 -35.00 -19.62
CA THR A 561 -48.31 -35.35 -20.69
C THR A 561 -47.86 -36.82 -20.66
N ASP A 562 -48.00 -37.48 -19.52
CA ASP A 562 -47.72 -38.91 -19.32
C ASP A 562 -49.02 -39.61 -18.89
N PRO A 563 -49.52 -40.61 -19.64
CA PRO A 563 -50.77 -41.29 -19.34
C PRO A 563 -50.87 -41.81 -17.89
N ASP A 564 -49.95 -42.68 -17.46
CA ASP A 564 -50.05 -43.36 -16.17
C ASP A 564 -49.98 -42.35 -15.00
N ALA A 565 -49.21 -41.27 -15.17
CA ALA A 565 -49.15 -40.16 -14.22
C ALA A 565 -50.42 -39.28 -14.24
N THR A 566 -51.11 -39.15 -15.37
CA THR A 566 -52.37 -38.35 -15.48
C THR A 566 -53.40 -38.88 -14.48
N PHE A 567 -53.62 -40.19 -14.48
CA PHE A 567 -54.62 -40.87 -13.66
C PHE A 567 -54.35 -40.71 -12.16
N GLU A 568 -53.13 -41.01 -11.69
CA GLU A 568 -52.82 -40.88 -10.26
C GLU A 568 -52.71 -39.43 -9.79
N THR A 569 -52.26 -38.49 -10.63
CA THR A 569 -52.24 -37.05 -10.26
C THR A 569 -53.66 -36.46 -10.18
N ILE A 570 -54.59 -36.87 -11.04
CA ILE A 570 -56.02 -36.52 -10.91
C ILE A 570 -56.60 -37.10 -9.62
N ARG A 571 -56.38 -38.38 -9.32
CA ARG A 571 -56.88 -39.01 -8.08
C ARG A 571 -56.36 -38.29 -6.84
N LYS A 572 -55.06 -37.96 -6.78
CA LYS A 572 -54.51 -37.20 -5.66
C LYS A 572 -55.11 -35.79 -5.61
N ARG A 573 -55.28 -35.11 -6.74
CA ARG A 573 -55.87 -33.77 -6.81
C ARG A 573 -57.31 -33.71 -6.27
N VAL A 574 -58.15 -34.73 -6.47
CA VAL A 574 -59.50 -34.77 -5.87
C VAL A 574 -59.41 -34.68 -4.34
N ASN A 575 -58.43 -35.34 -3.71
CA ASN A 575 -58.20 -35.22 -2.27
C ASN A 575 -57.63 -33.85 -1.89
N ASP A 576 -56.57 -33.39 -2.57
CA ASP A 576 -55.93 -32.09 -2.33
C ASP A 576 -56.97 -30.94 -2.40
N ALA A 577 -57.83 -30.94 -3.41
CA ALA A 577 -58.88 -29.94 -3.63
C ALA A 577 -59.93 -29.92 -2.51
N ASN A 578 -60.36 -31.10 -2.04
CA ASN A 578 -61.31 -31.21 -0.93
C ASN A 578 -60.70 -30.72 0.39
N ILE A 579 -59.41 -30.96 0.65
CA ILE A 579 -58.73 -30.47 1.87
C ILE A 579 -58.54 -28.95 1.81
N VAL A 580 -58.14 -28.40 0.66
CA VAL A 580 -58.06 -26.94 0.42
C VAL A 580 -59.41 -26.27 0.65
N ALA A 581 -60.47 -26.79 0.02
CA ALA A 581 -61.84 -26.29 0.19
C ALA A 581 -62.29 -26.31 1.65
N SER A 582 -62.01 -27.42 2.36
CA SER A 582 -62.36 -27.59 3.77
C SER A 582 -61.59 -26.62 4.68
N LYS A 583 -60.27 -26.46 4.51
CA LYS A 583 -59.45 -25.54 5.31
C LYS A 583 -59.91 -24.10 5.09
N TYR A 584 -60.06 -23.64 3.85
CA TYR A 584 -60.35 -22.24 3.56
C TYR A 584 -61.84 -21.88 3.49
N SER A 585 -62.74 -22.86 3.65
CA SER A 585 -64.20 -22.70 3.50
C SER A 585 -64.62 -22.13 2.14
N THR A 586 -63.91 -22.53 1.08
CA THR A 586 -64.23 -22.17 -0.31
C THR A 586 -64.99 -23.31 -1.00
N PRO A 587 -65.76 -23.05 -2.07
CA PRO A 587 -66.22 -24.10 -2.97
C PRO A 587 -65.04 -24.96 -3.46
N VAL A 588 -65.26 -26.25 -3.71
CA VAL A 588 -64.23 -27.12 -4.28
C VAL A 588 -63.86 -26.62 -5.68
N THR A 589 -62.57 -26.65 -5.99
CA THR A 589 -62.01 -26.31 -7.30
C THR A 589 -60.88 -27.28 -7.56
N TYR A 590 -60.97 -28.06 -8.63
CA TYR A 590 -60.10 -29.18 -8.93
C TYR A 590 -58.90 -28.79 -9.82
N PHE A 591 -59.01 -27.71 -10.59
CA PHE A 591 -58.00 -27.29 -11.56
C PHE A 591 -57.54 -25.84 -11.32
N THR A 592 -56.23 -25.60 -11.40
CA THR A 592 -55.68 -24.23 -11.41
C THR A 592 -56.01 -23.51 -12.75
N PRO A 593 -55.87 -22.17 -12.83
CA PRO A 593 -56.00 -21.45 -14.10
C PRO A 593 -55.01 -21.92 -15.18
N ASP A 594 -53.81 -22.29 -14.77
CA ASP A 594 -52.75 -22.74 -15.68
C ASP A 594 -53.07 -24.14 -16.24
N GLU A 595 -53.58 -25.06 -15.40
CA GLU A 595 -54.01 -26.40 -15.84
C GLU A 595 -55.23 -26.33 -16.79
N LYS A 596 -56.17 -25.40 -16.58
CA LYS A 596 -57.28 -25.13 -17.53
C LYS A 596 -56.75 -24.64 -18.88
N SER A 597 -55.68 -23.86 -18.86
CA SER A 597 -55.01 -23.39 -20.08
C SER A 597 -54.29 -24.54 -20.80
N MET A 598 -53.51 -25.35 -20.06
CA MET A 598 -52.84 -26.54 -20.60
C MET A 598 -53.82 -27.57 -21.16
N LEU A 599 -54.94 -27.83 -20.48
CA LEU A 599 -56.02 -28.67 -21.02
C LEU A 599 -56.51 -28.12 -22.36
N THR A 600 -56.78 -26.82 -22.44
CA THR A 600 -57.26 -26.17 -23.69
C THR A 600 -56.25 -26.32 -24.83
N GLU A 601 -54.95 -26.11 -24.57
CA GLU A 601 -53.88 -26.32 -25.57
C GLU A 601 -53.77 -27.79 -26.03
N ILE A 602 -53.89 -28.75 -25.11
CA ILE A 602 -53.86 -30.19 -25.41
C ILE A 602 -55.10 -30.61 -26.21
N ILE A 603 -56.29 -30.10 -25.88
CA ILE A 603 -57.54 -30.35 -26.62
C ILE A 603 -57.42 -29.88 -28.07
N ASP A 604 -56.71 -28.78 -28.32
CA ASP A 604 -56.46 -28.27 -29.66
C ASP A 604 -55.33 -29.02 -30.41
N GLY A 605 -54.23 -29.32 -29.73
CA GLY A 605 -52.98 -29.82 -30.34
C GLY A 605 -52.80 -31.34 -30.38
N ALA A 606 -53.40 -32.09 -29.46
CA ALA A 606 -53.20 -33.54 -29.36
C ALA A 606 -53.94 -34.35 -30.44
N ASP A 607 -53.64 -35.65 -30.52
CA ASP A 607 -54.44 -36.60 -31.31
C ASP A 607 -55.69 -37.07 -30.56
N ARG A 608 -56.56 -37.83 -31.26
CA ARG A 608 -57.82 -38.33 -30.71
C ARG A 608 -57.65 -39.39 -29.61
N ALA A 609 -56.60 -40.21 -29.66
CA ALA A 609 -56.33 -41.22 -28.64
C ALA A 609 -55.90 -40.55 -27.33
N GLN A 610 -55.00 -39.57 -27.39
CA GLN A 610 -54.61 -38.77 -26.23
C GLN A 610 -55.79 -37.97 -25.64
N LYS A 611 -56.65 -37.39 -26.49
CA LYS A 611 -57.89 -36.69 -26.03
C LYS A 611 -58.85 -37.64 -25.30
N MET A 612 -59.12 -38.81 -25.89
CA MET A 612 -59.97 -39.81 -25.24
C MET A 612 -59.35 -40.36 -23.96
N TYR A 613 -58.02 -40.54 -23.93
CA TYR A 613 -57.31 -40.96 -22.73
C TYR A 613 -57.47 -39.95 -21.59
N ILE A 614 -57.27 -38.65 -21.84
CA ILE A 614 -57.38 -37.61 -20.81
C ILE A 614 -58.82 -37.50 -20.31
N LEU A 615 -59.83 -37.66 -21.17
CA LEU A 615 -61.23 -37.75 -20.73
C LEU A 615 -61.47 -38.98 -19.85
N GLY A 616 -61.00 -40.16 -20.26
CA GLY A 616 -61.06 -41.37 -19.45
C GLY A 616 -60.40 -41.18 -18.09
N ALA A 617 -59.19 -40.61 -18.04
CA ALA A 617 -58.50 -40.33 -16.77
C ALA A 617 -59.27 -39.34 -15.88
N ILE A 618 -59.89 -38.29 -16.43
CA ILE A 618 -60.76 -37.36 -15.66
C ILE A 618 -61.99 -38.09 -15.11
N VAL A 619 -62.60 -38.99 -15.88
CA VAL A 619 -63.78 -39.75 -15.45
C VAL A 619 -63.42 -40.82 -14.41
N ASP A 620 -62.46 -41.67 -14.72
CA ASP A 620 -62.12 -42.86 -13.92
C ASP A 620 -61.37 -42.50 -12.62
N ALA A 621 -60.51 -41.48 -12.63
CA ALA A 621 -59.82 -41.00 -11.42
C ALA A 621 -60.59 -39.90 -10.67
N GLY A 622 -61.43 -39.12 -11.37
CA GLY A 622 -62.33 -38.16 -10.74
C GLY A 622 -63.52 -38.83 -10.04
N ALA A 623 -64.01 -39.94 -10.59
CA ALA A 623 -65.18 -40.68 -10.10
C ALA A 623 -66.37 -39.75 -9.80
N GLN A 624 -66.80 -39.64 -8.54
CA GLN A 624 -67.91 -38.76 -8.15
C GLN A 624 -67.64 -37.26 -8.39
N ALA A 625 -66.37 -36.84 -8.45
CA ALA A 625 -65.97 -35.47 -8.78
C ALA A 625 -65.90 -35.19 -10.29
N ALA A 626 -65.91 -36.22 -11.14
CA ALA A 626 -65.75 -36.06 -12.59
C ALA A 626 -66.78 -35.10 -13.25
N PRO A 627 -68.07 -35.08 -12.86
CA PRO A 627 -69.03 -34.10 -13.39
C PRO A 627 -68.63 -32.65 -13.09
N ASP A 628 -68.23 -32.35 -11.85
CA ASP A 628 -67.80 -31.00 -11.45
C ASP A 628 -66.49 -30.59 -12.14
N MET A 629 -65.55 -31.53 -12.28
CA MET A 629 -64.31 -31.34 -13.05
C MET A 629 -64.62 -30.98 -14.52
N LEU A 630 -65.58 -31.66 -15.15
CA LEU A 630 -66.02 -31.33 -16.51
C LEU A 630 -66.78 -29.99 -16.57
N VAL A 631 -67.56 -29.64 -15.54
CA VAL A 631 -68.21 -28.31 -15.42
C VAL A 631 -67.17 -27.19 -15.31
N GLU A 632 -66.04 -27.40 -14.63
CA GLU A 632 -64.94 -26.43 -14.64
C GLU A 632 -64.32 -26.26 -16.03
N ILE A 633 -64.08 -27.36 -16.75
CA ILE A 633 -63.53 -27.36 -18.11
C ILE A 633 -64.50 -26.72 -19.12
N SER A 634 -65.81 -26.87 -18.93
CA SER A 634 -66.84 -26.37 -19.86
C SER A 634 -66.77 -24.86 -20.13
N LYS A 635 -66.11 -24.10 -19.24
CA LYS A 635 -65.91 -22.65 -19.33
C LYS A 635 -64.80 -22.24 -20.31
N THR A 636 -63.89 -23.15 -20.65
CA THR A 636 -62.78 -22.90 -21.61
C THR A 636 -62.83 -23.83 -22.83
N ALA A 637 -63.29 -25.08 -22.65
CA ALA A 637 -63.44 -26.07 -23.71
C ALA A 637 -64.81 -26.79 -23.63
N PRO A 638 -65.92 -26.10 -23.97
CA PRO A 638 -67.27 -26.65 -23.85
C PRO A 638 -67.50 -27.95 -24.62
N GLU A 639 -66.95 -28.09 -25.83
CA GLU A 639 -67.00 -29.32 -26.62
C GLU A 639 -66.37 -30.50 -25.89
N PHE A 640 -65.20 -30.29 -25.27
CA PHE A 640 -64.46 -31.35 -24.59
C PHE A 640 -65.15 -31.78 -23.30
N ALA A 641 -65.74 -30.82 -22.56
CA ALA A 641 -66.60 -31.12 -21.42
C ALA A 641 -67.82 -31.96 -21.81
N GLY A 642 -68.48 -31.62 -22.93
CA GLY A 642 -69.60 -32.39 -23.47
C GLY A 642 -69.22 -33.81 -23.93
N ILE A 643 -68.06 -33.96 -24.56
CA ILE A 643 -67.53 -35.29 -24.93
C ILE A 643 -67.11 -36.09 -23.67
N GLY A 644 -66.57 -35.42 -22.66
CA GLY A 644 -66.31 -36.03 -21.34
C GLY A 644 -67.58 -36.51 -20.65
N ALA A 645 -68.68 -35.76 -20.75
CA ALA A 645 -69.98 -36.19 -20.24
C ALA A 645 -70.49 -37.46 -20.96
N LEU A 646 -70.19 -37.64 -22.26
CA LEU A 646 -70.47 -38.90 -22.97
C LEU A 646 -69.59 -40.06 -22.47
N VAL A 647 -68.37 -39.80 -21.99
CA VAL A 647 -67.52 -40.82 -21.34
C VAL A 647 -68.07 -41.20 -19.96
N VAL A 648 -68.51 -40.22 -19.15
CA VAL A 648 -69.20 -40.47 -17.85
C VAL A 648 -70.43 -41.36 -18.04
N ASN A 649 -71.22 -41.13 -19.10
CA ASN A 649 -72.45 -41.87 -19.39
C ASN A 649 -72.24 -43.22 -20.13
N GLU A 650 -71.00 -43.75 -20.13
CA GLU A 650 -70.60 -44.99 -20.80
C GLU A 650 -70.91 -45.03 -22.31
N LYS A 651 -70.84 -43.88 -23.01
CA LYS A 651 -71.09 -43.76 -24.45
C LYS A 651 -69.79 -43.50 -25.24
N GLN A 652 -68.75 -44.30 -25.00
CA GLN A 652 -67.39 -44.09 -25.55
C GLN A 652 -67.36 -44.13 -27.09
N ASP A 653 -68.23 -44.90 -27.75
CA ASP A 653 -68.39 -44.89 -29.21
C ASP A 653 -68.91 -43.54 -29.72
N THR A 654 -69.89 -42.96 -29.04
CA THR A 654 -70.44 -41.63 -29.36
C THR A 654 -69.42 -40.53 -29.10
N ALA A 655 -68.69 -40.60 -27.98
CA ALA A 655 -67.58 -39.70 -27.66
C ALA A 655 -66.46 -39.80 -28.74
N THR A 656 -66.14 -41.00 -29.20
CA THR A 656 -65.18 -41.25 -30.29
C THR A 656 -65.68 -40.67 -31.61
N SER A 657 -66.96 -40.82 -31.93
CA SER A 657 -67.58 -40.23 -33.12
C SER A 657 -67.54 -38.71 -33.09
N ALA A 658 -67.85 -38.09 -31.95
CA ALA A 658 -67.73 -36.65 -31.76
C ALA A 658 -66.29 -36.16 -32.02
N LEU A 659 -65.27 -36.81 -31.43
CA LEU A 659 -63.87 -36.44 -31.68
C LEU A 659 -63.46 -36.64 -33.16
N ARG A 660 -63.86 -37.74 -33.82
CA ARG A 660 -63.63 -37.92 -35.28
C ARG A 660 -64.30 -36.81 -36.09
N GLY A 661 -65.46 -36.34 -35.65
CA GLY A 661 -66.18 -35.21 -36.22
C GLY A 661 -65.43 -33.89 -36.10
N MET A 662 -64.89 -33.61 -34.91
CA MET A 662 -64.02 -32.45 -34.67
C MET A 662 -62.76 -32.51 -35.54
N ASP A 663 -62.10 -33.66 -35.62
CA ASP A 663 -60.93 -33.89 -36.49
C ASP A 663 -61.27 -33.57 -37.96
N LYS A 664 -62.40 -34.08 -38.47
CA LYS A 664 -62.89 -33.83 -39.83
C LYS A 664 -63.19 -32.35 -40.09
N LEU A 665 -63.89 -31.68 -39.17
CA LEU A 665 -64.24 -30.27 -39.28
C LEU A 665 -62.99 -29.37 -39.24
N LYS A 666 -62.03 -29.66 -38.35
CA LYS A 666 -60.74 -28.97 -38.26
C LYS A 666 -59.86 -29.24 -39.50
N GLY A 667 -59.97 -30.42 -40.09
CA GLY A 667 -59.42 -30.78 -41.41
C GLY A 667 -60.13 -30.16 -42.63
N GLY A 668 -61.14 -29.31 -42.41
CA GLY A 668 -61.82 -28.56 -43.48
C GLY A 668 -62.99 -29.28 -44.16
N TYR A 669 -63.46 -30.42 -43.64
CA TYR A 669 -64.69 -31.05 -44.12
C TYR A 669 -65.88 -30.10 -43.95
N LYS A 670 -66.59 -29.82 -45.05
CA LYS A 670 -67.83 -29.05 -45.04
C LYS A 670 -69.01 -30.01 -45.05
N ILE A 671 -69.81 -29.96 -44.00
CA ILE A 671 -71.07 -30.68 -43.92
C ILE A 671 -72.02 -30.14 -45.03
N PRO A 672 -72.63 -31.00 -45.86
CA PRO A 672 -73.60 -30.56 -46.87
C PRO A 672 -74.79 -29.84 -46.26
N GLU A 673 -75.16 -28.71 -46.87
CA GLU A 673 -76.36 -27.90 -46.55
C GLU A 673 -76.61 -27.59 -45.05
N PHE A 674 -75.57 -27.66 -44.21
CA PHE A 674 -75.65 -27.44 -42.77
C PHE A 674 -75.76 -25.94 -42.46
N THR A 675 -76.97 -25.42 -42.66
CA THR A 675 -77.35 -24.01 -42.53
C THR A 675 -78.38 -23.84 -41.42
N PRO A 676 -78.47 -22.65 -40.77
CA PRO A 676 -79.47 -22.36 -39.74
C PRO A 676 -80.90 -22.76 -40.14
N THR A 677 -81.29 -22.51 -41.40
CA THR A 677 -82.60 -22.88 -41.96
C THR A 677 -82.92 -24.37 -41.83
N ASN A 678 -81.92 -25.24 -41.98
CA ASN A 678 -82.07 -26.68 -41.94
C ASN A 678 -81.82 -27.25 -40.53
N THR A 679 -81.01 -26.59 -39.71
CA THR A 679 -80.58 -27.13 -38.40
C THR A 679 -81.35 -26.58 -37.21
N ASP A 680 -81.76 -25.31 -37.24
CA ASP A 680 -82.20 -24.60 -36.03
C ASP A 680 -83.61 -24.97 -35.59
N LEU A 681 -84.54 -25.15 -36.54
CA LEU A 681 -85.92 -25.52 -36.23
C LEU A 681 -85.95 -26.82 -35.42
N LYS A 682 -85.45 -27.91 -36.03
CA LYS A 682 -85.36 -29.24 -35.41
C LYS A 682 -84.58 -29.25 -34.10
N PHE A 683 -83.47 -28.52 -34.03
CA PHE A 683 -82.65 -28.44 -32.83
C PHE A 683 -83.39 -27.77 -31.67
N ASN A 684 -84.08 -26.66 -31.95
CA ASN A 684 -84.80 -25.90 -30.93
C ASN A 684 -86.08 -26.64 -30.50
N GLU A 685 -86.83 -27.24 -31.44
CA GLU A 685 -87.98 -28.12 -31.15
C GLU A 685 -87.65 -29.21 -30.14
N MET A 686 -86.49 -29.88 -30.30
CA MET A 686 -86.05 -30.90 -29.35
C MET A 686 -85.56 -30.29 -28.03
N THR A 687 -84.67 -29.29 -28.09
CA THR A 687 -83.88 -28.89 -26.92
C THR A 687 -84.49 -27.80 -26.04
N THR A 688 -85.38 -26.93 -26.57
CA THR A 688 -85.81 -25.72 -25.85
C THR A 688 -86.60 -26.03 -24.58
N SER A 689 -87.58 -26.94 -24.63
CA SER A 689 -88.32 -27.35 -23.41
C SER A 689 -87.52 -28.36 -22.58
N ALA A 690 -87.00 -29.42 -23.24
CA ALA A 690 -86.26 -30.52 -22.59
C ALA A 690 -85.05 -30.07 -21.76
N LEU A 691 -84.36 -28.99 -22.18
CA LEU A 691 -83.17 -28.44 -21.53
C LEU A 691 -83.40 -27.02 -20.97
N ARG A 692 -84.64 -26.59 -20.72
CA ARG A 692 -84.96 -25.18 -20.36
C ARG A 692 -84.19 -24.65 -19.14
N PHE A 693 -83.89 -25.51 -18.17
CA PHE A 693 -83.12 -25.18 -16.96
C PHE A 693 -81.60 -25.38 -17.12
N MET A 694 -81.16 -25.88 -18.27
CA MET A 694 -79.77 -26.19 -18.60
C MET A 694 -79.26 -25.37 -19.80
N PRO A 695 -79.34 -24.02 -19.79
CA PRO A 695 -79.04 -23.18 -20.97
C PRO A 695 -77.59 -23.33 -21.47
N ASN A 696 -76.64 -23.62 -20.57
CA ASN A 696 -75.25 -23.90 -20.94
C ASN A 696 -75.12 -25.22 -21.73
N THR A 697 -75.91 -26.23 -21.37
CA THR A 697 -75.93 -27.55 -22.04
C THR A 697 -76.43 -27.41 -23.46
N ILE A 698 -77.43 -26.56 -23.74
CA ILE A 698 -77.94 -26.33 -25.11
C ILE A 698 -76.81 -25.95 -26.09
N GLY A 699 -75.88 -25.08 -25.67
CA GLY A 699 -74.70 -24.71 -26.48
C GLY A 699 -73.74 -25.88 -26.70
N ILE A 700 -73.40 -26.60 -25.61
CA ILE A 700 -72.50 -27.77 -25.64
C ILE A 700 -73.07 -28.88 -26.55
N THR A 701 -74.34 -29.25 -26.35
CA THR A 701 -75.07 -30.23 -27.16
C THR A 701 -75.06 -29.85 -28.63
N ARG A 702 -75.23 -28.56 -28.98
CA ARG A 702 -75.20 -28.09 -30.37
C ARG A 702 -73.85 -28.34 -31.04
N SER A 703 -72.74 -28.05 -30.36
CA SER A 703 -71.39 -28.32 -30.91
C SER A 703 -71.08 -29.82 -30.98
N VAL A 704 -71.39 -30.58 -29.93
CA VAL A 704 -71.14 -32.04 -29.90
C VAL A 704 -71.99 -32.77 -30.94
N ALA A 705 -73.28 -32.43 -31.08
CA ALA A 705 -74.15 -32.96 -32.11
C ALA A 705 -73.65 -32.64 -33.52
N LYS A 706 -73.17 -31.40 -33.75
CA LYS A 706 -72.56 -31.00 -35.04
C LYS A 706 -71.32 -31.82 -35.37
N ALA A 707 -70.52 -32.16 -34.36
CA ALA A 707 -69.36 -33.03 -34.55
C ALA A 707 -69.78 -34.47 -34.89
N ILE A 708 -70.69 -35.08 -34.12
CA ILE A 708 -71.25 -36.42 -34.41
C ILE A 708 -71.84 -36.46 -35.82
N TYR A 709 -72.64 -35.45 -36.20
CA TYR A 709 -73.20 -35.34 -37.55
C TYR A 709 -72.10 -35.24 -38.61
N ALA A 710 -71.04 -34.46 -38.40
CA ALA A 710 -69.93 -34.37 -39.34
C ALA A 710 -69.19 -35.71 -39.53
N ASP A 711 -69.05 -36.51 -38.47
CA ASP A 711 -68.48 -37.85 -38.56
C ASP A 711 -69.38 -38.78 -39.39
N MET A 712 -70.67 -38.83 -39.05
CA MET A 712 -71.66 -39.70 -39.68
C MET A 712 -71.98 -39.30 -41.13
N ALA A 713 -72.13 -38.02 -41.44
CA ALA A 713 -72.39 -37.52 -42.80
C ALA A 713 -71.20 -37.79 -43.74
N SER A 714 -69.97 -37.64 -43.22
CA SER A 714 -68.75 -38.02 -43.94
C SER A 714 -68.65 -39.54 -44.15
N ALA A 715 -69.03 -40.35 -43.15
CA ALA A 715 -69.00 -41.82 -43.27
C ALA A 715 -70.03 -42.36 -44.28
N ASN A 716 -71.21 -41.73 -44.33
CA ASN A 716 -72.29 -42.09 -45.27
C ASN A 716 -72.16 -41.42 -46.66
N ASN A 717 -71.14 -40.59 -46.88
CA ASN A 717 -70.92 -39.83 -48.13
C ASN A 717 -72.15 -39.00 -48.56
N LEU A 718 -72.81 -38.33 -47.60
CA LEU A 718 -73.99 -37.51 -47.90
C LEU A 718 -73.66 -36.37 -48.86
N THR A 719 -74.59 -36.10 -49.79
CA THR A 719 -74.55 -34.98 -50.74
C THR A 719 -75.37 -33.78 -50.29
N ASP A 720 -76.36 -34.00 -49.42
CA ASP A 720 -77.41 -33.05 -49.03
C ASP A 720 -77.66 -33.15 -47.50
N PHE A 721 -78.49 -32.27 -46.93
CA PHE A 721 -78.84 -32.36 -45.50
C PHE A 721 -79.78 -33.55 -45.20
N ASN A 722 -79.62 -34.16 -44.01
CA ASN A 722 -80.43 -35.29 -43.56
C ASN A 722 -80.94 -35.04 -42.13
N GLU A 723 -82.21 -34.69 -42.00
CA GLU A 723 -82.85 -34.30 -40.74
C GLU A 723 -82.86 -35.44 -39.70
N VAL A 724 -83.15 -36.68 -40.11
CA VAL A 724 -83.16 -37.86 -39.22
C VAL A 724 -81.77 -38.13 -38.63
N LEU A 725 -80.72 -37.91 -39.43
CA LEU A 725 -79.35 -38.02 -38.94
C LEU A 725 -78.98 -36.86 -37.99
N TRP A 726 -79.60 -35.69 -38.15
CA TRP A 726 -79.44 -34.55 -37.25
C TRP A 726 -80.14 -34.79 -35.90
N GLU A 727 -81.40 -35.23 -35.90
CA GLU A 727 -82.11 -35.70 -34.70
C GLU A 727 -81.32 -36.78 -33.95
N SER A 728 -80.82 -37.79 -34.67
CA SER A 728 -79.98 -38.85 -34.10
C SER A 728 -78.69 -38.30 -33.48
N SER A 729 -78.05 -37.31 -34.12
CA SER A 729 -76.85 -36.67 -33.60
C SER A 729 -77.10 -35.81 -32.35
N ILE A 730 -78.26 -35.14 -32.27
CA ILE A 730 -78.70 -34.38 -31.08
C ILE A 730 -78.94 -35.32 -29.91
N ASN A 731 -79.73 -36.38 -30.12
CA ASN A 731 -79.99 -37.38 -29.09
C ASN A 731 -78.71 -38.08 -28.63
N LYS A 732 -77.80 -38.40 -29.55
CA LYS A 732 -76.48 -38.96 -29.22
C LYS A 732 -75.60 -38.00 -28.43
N ALA A 733 -75.60 -36.70 -28.75
CA ALA A 733 -74.92 -35.69 -27.94
C ALA A 733 -75.50 -35.52 -26.52
N LEU A 734 -76.72 -36.03 -26.28
CA LEU A 734 -77.39 -36.10 -24.97
C LEU A 734 -77.38 -37.52 -24.38
N GLY A 735 -76.43 -38.36 -24.79
CA GLY A 735 -76.17 -39.67 -24.20
C GLY A 735 -77.03 -40.81 -24.75
N ALA A 736 -77.79 -40.63 -25.83
CA ALA A 736 -78.61 -41.71 -26.39
C ALA A 736 -77.76 -42.85 -26.97
N ASP A 737 -78.06 -44.10 -26.58
CA ASP A 737 -77.39 -45.28 -27.09
C ASP A 737 -77.75 -45.57 -28.56
N GLY A 738 -78.99 -45.32 -28.95
CA GLY A 738 -79.57 -45.68 -30.26
C GLY A 738 -80.35 -46.99 -30.26
N PHE A 739 -80.52 -47.63 -29.10
CA PHE A 739 -81.39 -48.78 -28.87
C PHE A 739 -82.67 -48.42 -28.11
N GLY A 740 -82.68 -47.27 -27.42
CA GLY A 740 -83.87 -46.68 -26.80
C GLY A 740 -83.60 -45.93 -25.50
N ASN A 741 -82.37 -45.93 -24.98
CA ASN A 741 -82.04 -45.29 -23.70
C ASN A 741 -81.31 -43.96 -23.91
N GLY A 742 -81.55 -42.99 -23.02
CA GLY A 742 -80.95 -41.65 -23.06
C GLY A 742 -81.50 -40.70 -24.13
N GLY A 743 -81.00 -39.46 -24.13
CA GLY A 743 -81.35 -38.42 -25.11
C GLY A 743 -82.60 -37.63 -24.73
N ILE A 744 -83.34 -37.16 -25.73
CA ILE A 744 -84.65 -36.52 -25.58
C ILE A 744 -85.72 -37.48 -26.10
N GLN A 745 -86.73 -37.74 -25.28
CA GLN A 745 -87.82 -38.68 -25.56
C GLN A 745 -89.15 -38.10 -25.07
N ASP A 746 -90.28 -38.54 -25.64
CA ASP A 746 -91.60 -38.09 -25.23
C ASP A 746 -92.01 -38.73 -23.89
N VAL A 747 -91.99 -37.96 -22.80
CA VAL A 747 -92.57 -38.34 -21.51
C VAL A 747 -93.82 -37.51 -21.28
N ARG A 748 -94.96 -38.16 -21.00
CA ARG A 748 -96.30 -37.56 -20.95
C ARG A 748 -96.70 -36.76 -22.18
N GLY A 749 -96.10 -37.07 -23.34
CA GLY A 749 -96.33 -36.39 -24.61
C GLY A 749 -95.52 -35.10 -24.81
N ILE A 750 -94.49 -34.85 -24.00
CA ILE A 750 -93.61 -33.68 -24.09
C ILE A 750 -92.15 -34.15 -24.27
N PRO A 751 -91.33 -33.47 -25.09
CA PRO A 751 -89.90 -33.72 -25.18
C PRO A 751 -89.20 -33.50 -23.82
N THR A 752 -88.78 -34.58 -23.18
CA THR A 752 -88.09 -34.58 -21.88
C THR A 752 -86.69 -35.17 -22.05
N TYR A 753 -85.70 -34.58 -21.38
CA TYR A 753 -84.36 -35.19 -21.28
C TYR A 753 -84.43 -36.46 -20.42
N VAL A 754 -83.82 -37.55 -20.89
CA VAL A 754 -83.81 -38.87 -20.23
C VAL A 754 -82.36 -39.28 -19.93
N PRO A 755 -82.04 -39.76 -18.71
CA PRO A 755 -80.70 -40.24 -18.37
C PRO A 755 -80.24 -41.42 -19.24
N ALA A 756 -78.92 -41.56 -19.40
CA ALA A 756 -78.30 -42.49 -20.35
C ALA A 756 -78.47 -43.99 -20.03
N GLU A 757 -79.03 -44.30 -18.87
CA GLU A 757 -79.34 -45.63 -18.32
C GLU A 757 -80.85 -45.93 -18.29
N LEU A 758 -81.69 -44.97 -18.69
CA LEU A 758 -83.15 -45.04 -18.68
C LEU A 758 -83.74 -44.76 -20.08
N ASN A 759 -85.00 -45.12 -20.26
CA ASN A 759 -85.83 -44.80 -21.43
C ASN A 759 -87.16 -44.18 -20.97
N ALA A 760 -87.94 -43.66 -21.91
CA ALA A 760 -89.24 -43.05 -21.61
C ALA A 760 -90.23 -44.05 -20.97
N ASP A 761 -90.22 -45.33 -21.34
CA ASP A 761 -91.13 -46.34 -20.77
C ASP A 761 -90.83 -46.63 -19.29
N ASP A 762 -89.54 -46.73 -18.90
CA ASP A 762 -89.13 -46.86 -17.49
C ASP A 762 -89.63 -45.68 -16.64
N ILE A 763 -89.48 -44.46 -17.16
CA ILE A 763 -89.97 -43.24 -16.50
C ILE A 763 -91.51 -43.22 -16.47
N GLU A 764 -92.17 -43.56 -17.58
CA GLU A 764 -93.63 -43.62 -17.69
C GLU A 764 -94.25 -44.67 -16.77
N VAL A 765 -93.59 -45.81 -16.52
CA VAL A 765 -94.02 -46.80 -15.51
C VAL A 765 -93.83 -46.23 -14.11
N ALA A 766 -92.66 -45.67 -13.79
CA ALA A 766 -92.38 -45.10 -12.47
C ALA A 766 -93.33 -43.94 -12.12
N LEU A 767 -93.59 -43.04 -13.07
CA LEU A 767 -94.54 -41.94 -12.92
C LEU A 767 -95.97 -42.44 -12.64
N LYS A 768 -96.43 -43.52 -13.29
CA LYS A 768 -97.73 -44.15 -13.00
C LYS A 768 -97.73 -44.91 -11.67
N GLY A 769 -96.57 -45.39 -11.23
CA GLY A 769 -96.34 -46.12 -9.98
C GLY A 769 -96.16 -45.25 -8.73
N ILE A 770 -96.26 -43.91 -8.84
CA ILE A 770 -96.09 -42.99 -7.70
C ILE A 770 -97.08 -43.29 -6.57
N THR A 771 -96.50 -43.47 -5.37
CA THR A 771 -97.17 -43.46 -4.06
C THR A 771 -96.45 -42.44 -3.16
N PRO A 772 -97.01 -42.06 -1.99
CA PRO A 772 -96.30 -41.22 -1.04
C PRO A 772 -94.94 -41.81 -0.61
N SER A 773 -94.82 -43.13 -0.54
CA SER A 773 -93.57 -43.80 -0.14
C SER A 773 -92.52 -43.88 -1.25
N THR A 774 -92.92 -44.06 -2.52
CA THR A 774 -91.94 -44.03 -3.63
C THR A 774 -91.52 -42.60 -3.96
N LEU A 775 -92.41 -41.62 -3.82
CA LEU A 775 -92.06 -40.22 -3.97
C LEU A 775 -91.11 -39.75 -2.86
N ALA A 776 -91.41 -40.01 -1.59
CA ALA A 776 -90.52 -39.67 -0.47
C ALA A 776 -89.11 -40.28 -0.60
N ALA A 777 -88.98 -41.49 -1.17
CA ALA A 777 -87.69 -42.11 -1.47
C ALA A 777 -86.91 -41.39 -2.58
N ALA A 778 -87.61 -40.78 -3.54
CA ALA A 778 -87.02 -40.01 -4.64
C ALA A 778 -86.75 -38.53 -4.29
N SER A 779 -87.44 -37.97 -3.29
CA SER A 779 -87.43 -36.55 -2.94
C SER A 779 -86.69 -36.20 -1.64
N ASN A 780 -85.73 -37.03 -1.22
CA ASN A 780 -85.00 -36.90 0.05
C ASN A 780 -85.92 -36.81 1.30
N GLY A 781 -87.14 -37.39 1.22
CA GLY A 781 -88.08 -37.50 2.34
C GLY A 781 -89.26 -36.52 2.33
N GLN A 782 -89.49 -35.73 1.28
CA GLN A 782 -90.68 -34.85 1.20
C GLN A 782 -91.98 -35.69 1.27
N ILE A 783 -92.91 -35.25 2.10
CA ILE A 783 -94.18 -35.95 2.37
C ILE A 783 -95.31 -35.29 1.57
N ILE A 784 -96.17 -36.12 0.96
CA ILE A 784 -97.38 -35.67 0.27
C ILE A 784 -98.60 -36.54 0.61
N THR A 785 -99.79 -35.95 0.54
CA THR A 785 -101.04 -36.68 0.73
C THR A 785 -101.23 -37.81 -0.29
N GLU A 786 -101.91 -38.87 0.16
CA GLU A 786 -102.36 -40.01 -0.64
C GLU A 786 -103.46 -39.65 -1.67
N ALA A 787 -103.90 -38.39 -1.70
CA ALA A 787 -104.72 -37.82 -2.76
C ALA A 787 -103.85 -37.15 -3.83
N PHE A 788 -102.85 -36.36 -3.43
CA PHE A 788 -101.94 -35.68 -4.36
C PHE A 788 -101.04 -36.66 -5.11
N SER A 789 -100.56 -37.73 -4.45
CA SER A 789 -99.81 -38.82 -5.09
C SER A 789 -100.54 -39.41 -6.31
N LYS A 790 -101.87 -39.58 -6.21
CA LYS A 790 -102.72 -40.10 -7.29
C LYS A 790 -102.96 -39.10 -8.42
N THR A 791 -102.92 -37.80 -8.13
CA THR A 791 -102.95 -36.75 -9.15
C THR A 791 -101.62 -36.72 -9.91
N LEU A 792 -100.49 -36.70 -9.19
CA LEU A 792 -99.16 -36.75 -9.79
C LEU A 792 -98.95 -38.02 -10.63
N SER A 793 -99.52 -39.17 -10.22
CA SER A 793 -99.46 -40.41 -11.00
C SER A 793 -100.42 -40.50 -12.20
N GLY A 794 -101.42 -39.61 -12.28
CA GLY A 794 -102.41 -39.57 -13.37
C GLY A 794 -103.48 -40.67 -13.25
N TYR A 795 -103.75 -41.17 -12.04
CA TYR A 795 -104.63 -42.31 -11.82
C TYR A 795 -106.06 -42.04 -12.36
N ARG A 796 -106.44 -42.79 -13.41
CA ARG A 796 -107.68 -42.74 -14.22
C ARG A 796 -107.73 -41.74 -15.38
N LEU A 797 -106.67 -40.98 -15.66
CA LEU A 797 -106.62 -40.11 -16.85
C LEU A 797 -106.17 -40.89 -18.11
N ARG A 798 -106.56 -40.41 -19.29
CA ARG A 798 -106.25 -41.02 -20.59
C ARG A 798 -105.20 -40.18 -21.32
N ARG A 799 -103.95 -40.67 -21.35
CA ARG A 799 -102.76 -40.06 -22.00
C ARG A 799 -102.33 -38.70 -21.46
N ASP A 800 -103.27 -37.79 -21.27
CA ASP A 800 -103.01 -36.42 -20.88
C ASP A 800 -103.10 -36.34 -19.34
N ASN A 801 -101.96 -36.11 -18.67
CA ASN A 801 -101.91 -35.72 -17.27
C ASN A 801 -101.41 -34.28 -17.22
N ASP A 802 -102.14 -33.40 -16.54
CA ASP A 802 -101.78 -31.99 -16.37
C ASP A 802 -100.38 -31.80 -15.74
N TYR A 803 -99.83 -32.80 -15.05
CA TYR A 803 -98.47 -32.78 -14.49
C TYR A 803 -97.41 -33.27 -15.48
N GLN A 804 -96.68 -32.34 -16.07
CA GLN A 804 -95.55 -32.54 -16.98
C GLN A 804 -94.24 -32.76 -16.19
N LEU A 805 -93.31 -33.58 -16.71
CA LEU A 805 -92.00 -33.83 -16.08
C LEU A 805 -90.90 -33.03 -16.80
N VAL A 806 -90.12 -32.25 -16.05
CA VAL A 806 -89.05 -31.40 -16.60
C VAL A 806 -87.73 -31.61 -15.85
N SER A 807 -86.63 -31.79 -16.58
CA SER A 807 -85.29 -31.96 -15.99
C SER A 807 -84.73 -30.64 -15.46
N GLN A 808 -84.21 -30.66 -14.22
CA GLN A 808 -83.34 -29.63 -13.67
C GLN A 808 -81.86 -29.90 -13.98
N GLY A 809 -81.53 -31.08 -14.50
CA GLY A 809 -80.18 -31.53 -14.82
C GLY A 809 -79.66 -32.63 -13.90
N GLY A 810 -78.79 -33.47 -14.46
CA GLY A 810 -78.43 -34.75 -13.86
C GLY A 810 -79.67 -35.63 -13.68
N ASP A 811 -79.76 -36.26 -12.51
CA ASP A 811 -80.88 -37.12 -12.16
C ASP A 811 -82.06 -36.35 -11.50
N ASN A 812 -82.00 -35.02 -11.40
CA ASN A 812 -83.03 -34.19 -10.74
C ASN A 812 -84.10 -33.67 -11.71
N TYR A 813 -85.37 -33.86 -11.35
CA TYR A 813 -86.54 -33.47 -12.14
C TYR A 813 -87.58 -32.78 -11.26
N VAL A 814 -88.42 -31.95 -11.86
CA VAL A 814 -89.59 -31.31 -11.21
C VAL A 814 -90.85 -31.64 -11.98
N MET A 815 -91.99 -31.67 -11.27
CA MET A 815 -93.31 -31.72 -11.92
C MET A 815 -93.90 -30.32 -12.06
N VAL A 816 -94.47 -30.04 -13.24
CA VAL A 816 -95.10 -28.77 -13.60
C VAL A 816 -96.57 -29.02 -13.93
N TYR A 817 -97.48 -28.23 -13.36
CA TYR A 817 -98.90 -28.26 -13.69
C TYR A 817 -99.21 -27.34 -14.86
N GLY A 818 -99.88 -27.88 -15.88
CA GLY A 818 -100.18 -27.18 -17.12
C GLY A 818 -98.98 -27.11 -18.06
N ASP A 819 -98.94 -26.09 -18.90
CA ASP A 819 -97.91 -25.90 -19.93
C ASP A 819 -96.54 -25.56 -19.32
N ALA A 820 -95.53 -26.36 -19.64
CA ALA A 820 -94.14 -26.14 -19.25
C ALA A 820 -93.53 -24.85 -19.83
N ASP A 821 -93.94 -24.40 -21.01
CA ASP A 821 -93.20 -23.35 -21.74
C ASP A 821 -93.66 -21.92 -21.40
N VAL A 822 -94.53 -21.76 -20.40
CA VAL A 822 -94.97 -20.46 -19.89
C VAL A 822 -93.90 -19.79 -19.00
N PRO A 823 -93.77 -18.44 -18.97
CA PRO A 823 -92.72 -17.74 -18.21
C PRO A 823 -92.75 -17.90 -16.68
N ALA A 824 -93.83 -18.44 -16.11
CA ALA A 824 -94.01 -18.68 -14.69
C ALA A 824 -94.83 -19.97 -14.48
N PRO A 825 -94.23 -21.16 -14.68
CA PRO A 825 -94.93 -22.43 -14.57
C PRO A 825 -95.30 -22.73 -13.11
N ILE A 826 -96.46 -23.37 -12.91
CA ILE A 826 -96.90 -23.82 -11.58
C ILE A 826 -96.18 -25.14 -11.29
N TYR A 827 -95.45 -25.25 -10.19
CA TYR A 827 -94.78 -26.48 -9.81
C TYR A 827 -95.63 -27.33 -8.86
N ALA A 828 -95.35 -28.62 -8.76
CA ALA A 828 -95.80 -29.43 -7.64
C ALA A 828 -94.96 -29.08 -6.38
N SER A 829 -95.64 -28.76 -5.28
CA SER A 829 -95.04 -28.54 -3.96
C SER A 829 -95.52 -29.56 -2.92
N ASP A 830 -94.76 -29.70 -1.83
CA ASP A 830 -95.11 -30.54 -0.68
C ASP A 830 -96.07 -29.84 0.30
N GLU A 831 -96.39 -30.49 1.42
CA GLU A 831 -97.35 -29.95 2.40
C GLU A 831 -96.88 -28.65 3.11
N ASP A 832 -95.59 -28.32 3.02
CA ASP A 832 -94.97 -27.08 3.53
C ASP A 832 -94.70 -26.04 2.39
N ASP A 833 -95.28 -26.27 1.20
CA ASP A 833 -95.12 -25.49 -0.05
C ASP A 833 -93.69 -25.43 -0.62
N ASN A 834 -92.82 -26.39 -0.28
CA ASN A 834 -91.51 -26.51 -0.92
C ASN A 834 -91.64 -27.22 -2.27
N LEU A 835 -90.85 -26.79 -3.27
CA LEU A 835 -90.76 -27.42 -4.58
C LEU A 835 -90.42 -28.92 -4.45
N ILE A 836 -91.22 -29.79 -5.08
CA ILE A 836 -90.90 -31.23 -5.18
C ILE A 836 -89.82 -31.42 -6.24
N VAL A 837 -88.64 -31.86 -5.80
CA VAL A 837 -87.53 -32.29 -6.66
C VAL A 837 -87.39 -33.80 -6.55
N LEU A 838 -87.37 -34.48 -7.68
CA LEU A 838 -87.34 -35.94 -7.80
C LEU A 838 -86.02 -36.40 -8.39
N ASP A 839 -85.29 -37.25 -7.67
CA ASP A 839 -84.28 -38.12 -8.26
C ASP A 839 -84.99 -39.20 -9.09
N ILE A 840 -84.86 -39.13 -10.41
CA ILE A 840 -85.63 -40.00 -11.32
C ILE A 840 -85.15 -41.46 -11.27
N LYS A 841 -83.87 -41.70 -10.99
CA LYS A 841 -83.32 -43.06 -10.84
C LYS A 841 -83.86 -43.70 -9.56
N LYS A 842 -83.80 -42.99 -8.43
CA LYS A 842 -84.42 -43.43 -7.17
C LYS A 842 -85.93 -43.64 -7.32
N LEU A 843 -86.64 -42.82 -8.10
CA LEU A 843 -88.06 -43.03 -8.36
C LEU A 843 -88.32 -44.35 -9.12
N VAL A 844 -87.58 -44.57 -10.20
CA VAL A 844 -87.67 -45.82 -10.99
C VAL A 844 -87.33 -47.04 -10.12
N GLU A 845 -86.24 -47.00 -9.34
CA GLU A 845 -85.87 -48.07 -8.40
C GLU A 845 -86.94 -48.30 -7.32
N ALA A 846 -87.40 -47.25 -6.65
CA ALA A 846 -88.40 -47.34 -5.59
C ALA A 846 -89.73 -47.90 -6.10
N THR A 847 -90.15 -47.54 -7.32
CA THR A 847 -91.35 -48.13 -7.94
C THR A 847 -91.16 -49.58 -8.33
N LYS A 848 -90.02 -49.98 -8.92
CA LYS A 848 -89.71 -51.38 -9.24
C LYS A 848 -89.69 -52.26 -7.97
N LEU A 849 -89.13 -51.75 -6.87
CA LEU A 849 -89.17 -52.40 -5.55
C LEU A 849 -90.61 -52.47 -4.99
N ALA A 850 -91.39 -51.39 -5.12
CA ALA A 850 -92.78 -51.33 -4.67
C ALA A 850 -93.76 -52.13 -5.56
N GLU A 851 -93.35 -52.57 -6.75
CA GLU A 851 -94.07 -53.56 -7.57
C GLU A 851 -93.63 -54.99 -7.26
N ALA A 852 -92.33 -55.24 -7.08
CA ALA A 852 -91.81 -56.54 -6.68
C ALA A 852 -92.24 -57.00 -5.27
N ALA A 853 -92.79 -56.08 -4.46
CA ALA A 853 -93.34 -56.34 -3.13
C ALA A 853 -94.88 -56.55 -3.09
N LYS A 854 -95.55 -56.67 -4.25
CA LYS A 854 -97.00 -56.87 -4.39
C LYS A 854 -97.35 -58.28 -4.88
#